data_AF-A0A1G6PEI8-F1
#
_entry.id   AF-A0A1G6PEI8-F1
#
_cell.length_a   1.000
_cell.length_b   1.000
_cell.length_c   1.000
_cell.angle_alpha   90.00
_cell.angle_beta   90.00
_cell.angle_gamma   90.00
#
_symmetry.space_group_name_H-M   'P 1'
#
loop_
_entity.id
_entity.type
_entity.pdbx_description
1 polymer ?
#
loop_
_entity_poly.entity_id
_entity_poly.type
_entity_poly.pdbx_seq_one_letter_code
_entity_poly.pdbx_strand_id
1 'polypeptide(L)'
;MATPQRTSFNREVAPAIAAATGIPECSSDGRSDRFAYFADETRFLVVAGPQEGDAAQLALAYVMTWAGDRRLVLALPHGHCTATAQRIPWFTDARRPELWLHDGATVRPAPVLDRTAAVAALGARLEDGDVRTDFAAASTALHLGARAGAVGLLVDWATRDPRLDSAHRQNERAWHCSGQRVLSVRGRRGAVRVLAGIHGSTDDRAPLALELEHGARLTDEQLAEVRAAVEAGIARRLQPDEGSLHRPDEHWLQAVLRRRPHLVGIEQPALREVPAWRPRDTPARWSRGYVDLLGLDGHGDLRVVETKLASNDDALLVLKGLDYLTWAHAYRDVLADRLGASPAARLVLDLVVGADDDGQVALSRYSDALLTALADDVAWSVQAVTDWFGPDVSPSVVSPAERTVPAEWTEPARTSDDAFSTACRATAVRWKERTTALPDDARRPAPYWGGPSSVPLNFCLPVEHAAANLLPDVREEALSLFAELGIPWHRGHGGGPGNHLLSSQVQCVNALARMLRDPARLQKAFGRVLDIGEVLPIEPGRHLTFEFIGSADVLGEARGGSRTRGAQNTSVDAAFLYRTSEGETELALVEWKYTEDYRRGRPADPVKDAVRRQRYHHLWAADDGPLRTDVVPFEDMLAEPFYQLMRQQLLAHGLEARGELGASAVRVVHVLPRPTAHTRPASPGTATTRQARPSTRSGRGCCAGPTDSSTWIRPSSATRRSPRTSTSPATEEASRDGPDRGGRGLCTSPLHSPRWPRTSSSSCTAGTSRFAHRLAEPRRPLAAYSPQAPAPLRQSSRTAGRKSP
;
A
#
# COMPACT_ATOMS: atom_id res chain seq x y z
N MET A 1 -9.91 12.81 -7.07
CA MET A 1 -10.87 13.72 -7.73
C MET A 1 -12.25 13.21 -7.38
N ALA A 2 -12.92 13.92 -6.48
CA ALA A 2 -14.28 13.67 -6.09
C ALA A 2 -15.22 13.62 -7.30
N THR A 3 -16.24 12.76 -7.22
CA THR A 3 -17.40 12.86 -8.12
C THR A 3 -18.18 14.13 -7.76
N PRO A 4 -18.91 14.76 -8.70
CA PRO A 4 -19.71 15.96 -8.40
C PRO A 4 -20.67 15.78 -7.21
N GLN A 5 -21.21 14.57 -7.04
CA GLN A 5 -22.07 14.19 -5.91
C GLN A 5 -21.34 14.24 -4.56
N ARG A 6 -20.08 13.79 -4.46
CA ARG A 6 -19.26 13.93 -3.24
C ARG A 6 -19.02 15.40 -2.91
N THR A 7 -18.67 16.21 -3.90
CA THR A 7 -18.38 17.64 -3.72
C THR A 7 -19.61 18.42 -3.25
N SER A 8 -20.80 18.13 -3.81
CA SER A 8 -22.08 18.67 -3.35
C SER A 8 -22.38 18.22 -1.91
N PHE A 9 -22.41 16.90 -1.63
CA PHE A 9 -22.72 16.38 -0.31
C PHE A 9 -21.80 16.96 0.79
N ASN A 10 -20.48 16.96 0.55
CA ASN A 10 -19.49 17.45 1.52
C ASN A 10 -19.63 18.97 1.79
N ARG A 11 -20.15 19.75 0.83
CA ARG A 11 -20.29 21.21 0.94
C ARG A 11 -21.67 21.64 1.47
N GLU A 12 -22.72 20.92 1.11
CA GLU A 12 -24.11 21.39 1.22
C GLU A 12 -24.90 20.61 2.28
N VAL A 13 -24.56 19.35 2.54
CA VAL A 13 -25.32 18.45 3.43
C VAL A 13 -24.52 18.09 4.68
N ALA A 14 -23.24 17.73 4.52
CA ALA A 14 -22.39 17.31 5.63
C ALA A 14 -22.24 18.35 6.75
N PRO A 15 -22.15 19.68 6.49
CA PRO A 15 -22.06 20.67 7.57
C PRO A 15 -23.31 20.73 8.46
N ALA A 16 -24.51 20.50 7.88
CA ALA A 16 -25.74 20.42 8.66
C ALA A 16 -25.77 19.16 9.54
N ILE A 17 -25.26 18.04 9.04
CA ILE A 17 -25.10 16.80 9.81
C ILE A 17 -24.11 17.01 10.97
N ALA A 18 -22.97 17.63 10.69
CA ALA A 18 -21.92 17.89 11.66
C ALA A 18 -22.39 18.82 12.78
N ALA A 19 -23.10 19.91 12.44
CA ALA A 19 -23.76 20.79 13.41
C ALA A 19 -24.76 20.04 14.30
N ALA A 20 -25.53 19.08 13.76
CA ALA A 20 -26.47 18.28 14.54
C ALA A 20 -25.79 17.29 15.52
N THR A 21 -24.53 16.90 15.28
CA THR A 21 -23.67 16.19 16.25
C THR A 21 -22.93 17.12 17.22
N GLY A 22 -23.12 18.44 17.08
CA GLY A 22 -22.43 19.46 17.86
C GLY A 22 -20.95 19.64 17.53
N ILE A 23 -20.51 19.30 16.32
CA ILE A 23 -19.11 19.47 15.83
C ILE A 23 -19.16 20.24 14.50
N PRO A 24 -19.40 21.57 14.50
CA PRO A 24 -19.71 22.31 13.28
C PRO A 24 -18.48 22.69 12.43
N GLU A 25 -17.27 22.67 12.99
CA GLU A 25 -16.07 23.22 12.34
C GLU A 25 -15.44 22.22 11.35
N CYS A 26 -15.34 22.60 10.08
CA CYS A 26 -14.71 21.80 9.03
C CYS A 26 -13.21 21.59 9.32
N SER A 27 -12.76 20.34 9.38
CA SER A 27 -11.35 20.00 9.61
C SER A 27 -10.59 19.77 8.31
N SER A 28 -9.35 20.28 8.27
CA SER A 28 -8.37 20.00 7.20
C SER A 28 -7.52 18.75 7.46
N ASP A 29 -7.70 18.06 8.60
CA ASP A 29 -6.96 16.85 8.96
C ASP A 29 -7.39 15.62 8.13
N GLY A 30 -8.55 15.70 7.47
CA GLY A 30 -9.13 14.65 6.66
C GLY A 30 -8.41 14.44 5.32
N ARG A 31 -7.88 13.24 5.09
CA ARG A 31 -6.89 13.00 4.03
C ARG A 31 -7.44 12.36 2.75
N SER A 32 -8.73 12.51 2.48
CA SER A 32 -9.37 11.95 1.29
C SER A 32 -10.67 12.66 0.92
N ASP A 33 -10.86 12.98 -0.37
CA ASP A 33 -12.05 13.65 -0.91
C ASP A 33 -13.34 12.79 -0.93
N ARG A 34 -13.30 11.59 -0.32
CA ARG A 34 -14.42 10.65 -0.20
C ARG A 34 -15.50 11.06 0.80
N PHE A 35 -15.09 11.60 1.95
CA PHE A 35 -15.95 11.95 3.09
C PHE A 35 -15.77 13.42 3.46
N ALA A 36 -16.62 13.94 4.33
CA ALA A 36 -16.40 15.23 4.99
C ALA A 36 -15.88 15.03 6.42
N TYR A 37 -15.09 15.98 6.91
CA TYR A 37 -14.39 15.88 8.19
C TYR A 37 -14.62 17.15 9.00
N PHE A 38 -14.89 16.96 10.29
CA PHE A 38 -15.13 18.05 11.23
C PHE A 38 -14.41 17.74 12.53
N ALA A 39 -14.01 18.75 13.29
CA ALA A 39 -13.31 18.57 14.54
C ALA A 39 -13.63 19.67 15.55
N ASP A 40 -13.39 19.36 16.82
CA ASP A 40 -13.09 20.35 17.85
C ASP A 40 -11.79 19.93 18.56
N GLU A 41 -11.43 20.61 19.66
CA GLU A 41 -10.24 20.29 20.47
C GLU A 41 -10.22 18.85 20.99
N THR A 42 -11.39 18.21 21.12
CA THR A 42 -11.62 16.94 21.83
C THR A 42 -12.20 15.82 20.97
N ARG A 43 -12.85 16.13 19.84
CA ARG A 43 -13.58 15.18 18.98
C ARG A 43 -13.17 15.31 17.51
N PHE A 44 -13.18 14.18 16.80
CA PHE A 44 -12.98 14.11 15.35
C PHE A 44 -14.12 13.33 14.69
N LEU A 45 -14.83 13.98 13.77
CA LEU A 45 -16.00 13.46 13.06
C LEU A 45 -15.67 13.16 11.60
N VAL A 46 -16.05 11.97 11.14
CA VAL A 46 -16.15 11.64 9.71
C VAL A 46 -17.62 11.48 9.33
N VAL A 47 -18.07 12.21 8.29
CA VAL A 47 -19.44 12.13 7.74
C VAL A 47 -19.39 11.44 6.38
N ALA A 48 -20.07 10.29 6.25
CA ALA A 48 -20.17 9.54 5.00
C ALA A 48 -21.52 9.78 4.31
N GLY A 49 -21.50 10.16 3.03
CA GLY A 49 -22.74 10.36 2.28
C GLY A 49 -23.31 9.08 1.65
N PRO A 50 -24.63 9.05 1.36
CA PRO A 50 -25.28 7.87 0.76
C PRO A 50 -24.73 7.49 -0.62
N GLN A 51 -24.08 8.43 -1.33
CA GLN A 51 -23.41 8.17 -2.61
C GLN A 51 -22.20 7.21 -2.52
N GLU A 52 -21.73 6.87 -1.32
CA GLU A 52 -20.63 5.91 -1.13
C GLU A 52 -21.08 4.45 -1.16
N GLY A 53 -22.37 4.16 -0.92
CA GLY A 53 -22.88 2.79 -0.85
C GLY A 53 -22.11 1.90 0.13
N ASP A 54 -21.76 0.68 -0.31
CA ASP A 54 -20.90 -0.28 0.41
C ASP A 54 -19.56 0.33 0.89
N ALA A 55 -19.08 1.43 0.29
CA ALA A 55 -17.83 2.08 0.69
C ALA A 55 -17.97 3.01 1.92
N ALA A 56 -19.19 3.27 2.41
CA ALA A 56 -19.40 4.05 3.64
C ALA A 56 -18.71 3.43 4.86
N GLN A 57 -18.60 2.09 4.91
CA GLN A 57 -17.90 1.37 5.97
C GLN A 57 -16.40 1.73 6.10
N LEU A 58 -15.78 2.30 5.06
CA LEU A 58 -14.39 2.78 5.10
C LEU A 58 -14.21 3.96 6.07
N ALA A 59 -15.28 4.67 6.43
CA ALA A 59 -15.24 5.78 7.39
C ALA A 59 -14.71 5.33 8.76
N LEU A 60 -14.97 4.07 9.17
CA LEU A 60 -14.44 3.48 10.39
C LEU A 60 -12.90 3.41 10.38
N ALA A 61 -12.30 2.98 9.25
CA ALA A 61 -10.85 2.99 9.09
C ALA A 61 -10.28 4.43 9.07
N TYR A 62 -11.00 5.36 8.44
CA TYR A 62 -10.55 6.75 8.28
C TYR A 62 -10.58 7.52 9.62
N VAL A 63 -11.64 7.39 10.43
CA VAL A 63 -11.73 8.06 11.75
C VAL A 63 -10.66 7.54 12.70
N MET A 64 -10.42 6.22 12.72
CA MET A 64 -9.41 5.57 13.54
C MET A 64 -7.99 6.07 13.25
N THR A 65 -7.69 6.34 11.97
CA THR A 65 -6.35 6.68 11.49
C THR A 65 -6.02 8.18 11.62
N TRP A 66 -7.01 9.08 11.54
CA TRP A 66 -6.76 10.54 11.42
C TRP A 66 -7.25 11.40 12.58
N ALA A 67 -7.97 10.85 13.55
CA ALA A 67 -8.39 11.61 14.73
C ALA A 67 -7.22 12.10 15.60
N GLY A 68 -6.09 11.39 15.61
CA GLY A 68 -5.07 11.53 16.65
C GLY A 68 -5.66 11.10 18.00
N ASP A 69 -5.39 11.88 19.05
CA ASP A 69 -5.84 11.62 20.42
C ASP A 69 -7.30 12.02 20.69
N ARG A 70 -7.98 12.66 19.72
CA ARG A 70 -9.38 13.08 19.83
C ARG A 70 -10.33 11.87 19.88
N ARG A 71 -11.45 12.01 20.59
CA ARG A 71 -12.55 11.03 20.62
C ARG A 71 -13.16 10.88 19.23
N LEU A 72 -13.44 9.64 18.83
CA LEU A 72 -13.90 9.29 17.49
C LEU A 72 -15.42 9.45 17.37
N VAL A 73 -15.88 10.10 16.30
CA VAL A 73 -17.32 10.23 15.97
C VAL A 73 -17.53 9.86 14.50
N LEU A 74 -18.61 9.14 14.21
CA LEU A 74 -19.00 8.73 12.86
C LEU A 74 -20.44 9.11 12.59
N ALA A 75 -20.71 9.82 11.49
CA ALA A 75 -22.06 9.99 10.97
C ALA A 75 -22.19 9.19 9.66
N LEU A 76 -23.06 8.16 9.68
CA LEU A 76 -23.28 7.27 8.54
C LEU A 76 -24.75 7.33 8.05
N PRO A 77 -25.00 7.03 6.77
CA PRO A 77 -26.37 6.92 6.27
C PRO A 77 -27.09 5.75 6.95
N HIS A 78 -28.38 5.88 7.25
CA HIS A 78 -29.14 4.86 7.98
C HIS A 78 -29.14 3.47 7.30
N GLY A 79 -29.03 3.42 5.96
CA GLY A 79 -28.89 2.16 5.21
C GLY A 79 -27.49 1.54 5.22
N HIS A 80 -26.46 2.30 5.62
CA HIS A 80 -25.05 1.91 5.51
C HIS A 80 -24.27 2.04 6.84
N CYS A 81 -24.86 1.52 7.92
CA CYS A 81 -24.28 1.50 9.26
C CYS A 81 -24.15 0.10 9.88
N THR A 82 -24.63 -0.96 9.22
CA THR A 82 -24.74 -2.31 9.78
C THR A 82 -23.36 -2.93 9.97
N ALA A 83 -22.47 -2.83 8.98
CA ALA A 83 -21.12 -3.38 9.10
C ALA A 83 -20.31 -2.64 10.17
N THR A 84 -20.41 -1.31 10.22
CA THR A 84 -19.76 -0.51 11.26
C THR A 84 -20.27 -0.84 12.66
N ALA A 85 -21.58 -0.90 12.87
CA ALA A 85 -22.18 -1.16 14.19
C ALA A 85 -21.80 -2.52 14.78
N GLN A 86 -21.57 -3.54 13.95
CA GLN A 86 -21.12 -4.87 14.39
C GLN A 86 -19.62 -4.92 14.76
N ARG A 87 -18.80 -4.02 14.20
CA ARG A 87 -17.34 -3.96 14.43
C ARG A 87 -16.96 -3.07 15.61
N ILE A 88 -17.68 -1.96 15.82
CA ILE A 88 -17.44 -0.97 16.89
C ILE A 88 -17.28 -1.58 18.31
N PRO A 89 -18.01 -2.63 18.72
CA PRO A 89 -17.87 -3.23 20.06
C PRO A 89 -16.52 -3.92 20.35
N TRP A 90 -15.68 -4.17 19.33
CA TRP A 90 -14.39 -4.87 19.46
C TRP A 90 -13.19 -3.94 19.76
N PHE A 91 -13.39 -2.63 19.67
CA PHE A 91 -12.36 -1.64 20.04
C PHE A 91 -12.41 -1.29 21.54
N THR A 92 -11.28 -0.82 22.07
CA THR A 92 -11.19 -0.23 23.42
C THR A 92 -12.19 0.91 23.61
N ASP A 93 -12.67 1.14 24.84
CA ASP A 93 -13.63 2.24 25.11
C ASP A 93 -13.08 3.62 24.70
N ALA A 94 -11.76 3.84 24.84
CA ALA A 94 -11.09 5.06 24.41
C ALA A 94 -11.04 5.25 22.88
N ARG A 95 -11.07 4.16 22.10
CA ARG A 95 -11.10 4.19 20.63
C ARG A 95 -12.45 3.76 20.04
N ARG A 96 -13.50 3.57 20.85
CA ARG A 96 -14.83 3.21 20.35
C ARG A 96 -15.53 4.45 19.76
N PRO A 97 -15.87 4.48 18.46
CA PRO A 97 -16.55 5.64 17.87
C PRO A 97 -17.97 5.81 18.37
N GLU A 98 -18.34 7.06 18.64
CA GLU A 98 -19.73 7.46 18.82
C GLU A 98 -20.41 7.49 17.45
N LEU A 99 -21.38 6.58 17.25
CA LEU A 99 -22.04 6.39 15.96
C LEU A 99 -23.36 7.15 15.88
N TRP A 100 -23.50 7.98 14.85
CA TRP A 100 -24.71 8.72 14.49
C TRP A 100 -25.23 8.24 13.12
N LEU A 101 -26.55 8.28 12.98
CA LEU A 101 -27.29 7.85 11.79
C LEU A 101 -28.02 9.05 11.19
N HIS A 102 -27.95 9.20 9.86
CA HIS A 102 -28.69 10.24 9.14
C HIS A 102 -29.39 9.71 7.88
N ASP A 103 -30.37 10.47 7.40
CA ASP A 103 -30.94 10.35 6.05
C ASP A 103 -30.50 11.50 5.12
N GLY A 104 -29.91 12.56 5.68
CA GLY A 104 -29.52 13.79 4.98
C GLY A 104 -30.28 15.04 5.46
N ALA A 105 -31.39 14.86 6.18
CA ALA A 105 -32.17 15.93 6.81
C ALA A 105 -32.34 15.71 8.32
N THR A 106 -32.52 14.46 8.77
CA THR A 106 -32.52 14.06 10.19
C THR A 106 -31.21 13.40 10.58
N VAL A 107 -30.81 13.58 11.84
CA VAL A 107 -29.60 13.01 12.45
C VAL A 107 -29.93 12.55 13.86
N ARG A 108 -29.52 11.35 14.25
CA ARG A 108 -29.79 10.75 15.57
C ARG A 108 -28.66 9.82 16.01
N PRO A 109 -28.39 9.64 17.31
CA PRO A 109 -27.43 8.62 17.74
C PRO A 109 -27.91 7.22 17.33
N ALA A 110 -26.98 6.33 17.03
CA ALA A 110 -27.27 4.92 16.81
C ALA A 110 -27.57 4.21 18.15
N PRO A 111 -28.36 3.12 18.15
CA PRO A 111 -28.42 2.22 19.29
C PRO A 111 -27.03 1.68 19.61
N VAL A 112 -26.61 1.75 20.88
CA VAL A 112 -25.36 1.15 21.34
C VAL A 112 -25.48 -0.37 21.29
N LEU A 113 -24.45 -1.02 20.77
CA LEU A 113 -24.31 -2.46 20.69
C LEU A 113 -23.12 -2.89 21.55
N ASP A 114 -23.24 -3.99 22.29
CA ASP A 114 -22.11 -4.66 22.94
C ASP A 114 -21.69 -5.91 22.12
N ARG A 115 -20.61 -6.58 22.53
CA ARG A 115 -20.12 -7.75 21.80
C ARG A 115 -21.06 -8.95 21.89
N THR A 116 -21.77 -9.13 23.01
CA THR A 116 -22.75 -10.21 23.19
C THR A 116 -23.90 -10.03 22.21
N ALA A 117 -24.41 -8.80 22.06
CA ALA A 117 -25.46 -8.45 21.10
C ALA A 117 -24.98 -8.53 19.64
N ALA A 118 -23.72 -8.18 19.35
CA ALA A 118 -23.13 -8.36 18.03
C ALA A 118 -23.02 -9.84 17.63
N VAL A 119 -22.48 -10.68 18.53
CA VAL A 119 -22.41 -12.14 18.36
C VAL A 119 -23.81 -12.76 18.23
N ALA A 120 -24.77 -12.35 19.06
CA ALA A 120 -26.15 -12.84 18.99
C ALA A 120 -26.86 -12.47 17.67
N ALA A 121 -26.57 -11.31 17.08
CA ALA A 121 -27.18 -10.86 15.83
C ALA A 121 -26.87 -11.80 14.63
N LEU A 122 -25.75 -12.54 14.66
CA LEU A 122 -25.39 -13.55 13.66
C LEU A 122 -26.19 -14.86 13.79
N GLY A 123 -26.72 -15.17 14.97
CA GLY A 123 -27.65 -16.26 15.22
C GLY A 123 -29.09 -15.84 14.90
N ALA A 124 -29.53 -14.69 15.40
CA ALA A 124 -30.92 -14.18 15.29
C ALA A 124 -31.40 -13.86 13.85
N ARG A 125 -30.53 -13.94 12.85
CA ARG A 125 -30.87 -13.88 11.41
C ARG A 125 -31.18 -15.26 10.78
N LEU A 126 -31.11 -16.34 11.54
CA LEU A 126 -31.54 -17.69 11.15
C LEU A 126 -32.95 -17.92 11.71
N GLU A 127 -33.82 -18.57 10.94
CA GLU A 127 -35.23 -18.76 11.29
C GLU A 127 -35.42 -19.48 12.65
N ASP A 128 -34.61 -20.52 12.91
CA ASP A 128 -34.58 -21.25 14.18
C ASP A 128 -33.33 -20.94 15.05
N GLY A 129 -32.49 -19.98 14.67
CA GLY A 129 -31.22 -19.68 15.34
C GLY A 129 -30.09 -20.72 15.16
N ASP A 130 -30.35 -21.87 14.54
CA ASP A 130 -29.42 -23.02 14.49
C ASP A 130 -28.19 -22.80 13.59
N VAL A 131 -27.13 -22.26 14.21
CA VAL A 131 -25.80 -22.10 13.62
C VAL A 131 -25.12 -23.43 13.22
N ARG A 132 -25.49 -24.55 13.84
CA ARG A 132 -24.91 -25.88 13.55
C ARG A 132 -25.45 -26.43 12.25
N THR A 133 -26.77 -26.33 12.03
CA THR A 133 -27.39 -26.69 10.74
C THR A 133 -27.00 -25.72 9.63
N ASP A 134 -26.90 -24.41 9.89
CA ASP A 134 -26.37 -23.43 8.92
C ASP A 134 -24.95 -23.80 8.46
N PHE A 135 -24.05 -24.07 9.42
CA PHE A 135 -22.66 -24.41 9.13
C PHE A 135 -22.53 -25.75 8.39
N ALA A 136 -23.27 -26.77 8.83
CA ALA A 136 -23.28 -28.08 8.19
C ALA A 136 -23.81 -28.00 6.76
N ALA A 137 -24.91 -27.27 6.53
CA ALA A 137 -25.50 -27.11 5.20
C ALA A 137 -24.55 -26.37 4.24
N ALA A 138 -23.90 -25.29 4.69
CA ALA A 138 -22.99 -24.50 3.86
C ALA A 138 -21.64 -25.21 3.59
N SER A 139 -21.14 -25.99 4.56
CA SER A 139 -19.85 -26.69 4.47
C SER A 139 -19.96 -28.08 3.81
N THR A 140 -21.17 -28.62 3.65
CA THR A 140 -21.38 -29.91 2.98
C THR A 140 -21.15 -29.77 1.47
N ALA A 141 -20.12 -30.44 0.96
CA ALA A 141 -19.84 -30.51 -0.47
C ALA A 141 -20.95 -31.22 -1.27
N LEU A 142 -21.25 -30.73 -2.48
CA LEU A 142 -22.27 -31.29 -3.38
C LEU A 142 -22.18 -32.84 -3.48
N HIS A 143 -23.26 -33.52 -3.12
CA HIS A 143 -23.39 -34.96 -3.33
C HIS A 143 -24.03 -35.24 -4.70
N LEU A 144 -23.27 -35.82 -5.63
CA LEU A 144 -23.75 -36.08 -7.00
C LEU A 144 -24.80 -37.21 -7.08
N GLY A 145 -24.91 -38.05 -6.05
CA GLY A 145 -25.88 -39.15 -5.98
C GLY A 145 -25.78 -40.10 -7.17
N ALA A 146 -26.94 -40.52 -7.71
CA ALA A 146 -27.03 -41.37 -8.89
C ALA A 146 -26.30 -40.83 -10.15
N ARG A 147 -25.90 -39.54 -10.15
CA ARG A 147 -25.19 -38.91 -11.26
C ARG A 147 -23.67 -39.02 -11.16
N ALA A 148 -23.13 -39.53 -10.04
CA ALA A 148 -21.69 -39.72 -9.87
C ALA A 148 -21.08 -40.63 -10.96
N GLY A 149 -21.82 -41.66 -11.39
CA GLY A 149 -21.41 -42.59 -12.45
C GLY A 149 -21.23 -41.94 -13.84
N ALA A 150 -21.75 -40.73 -14.07
CA ALA A 150 -21.56 -39.99 -15.32
C ALA A 150 -20.13 -39.44 -15.49
N VAL A 151 -19.45 -39.18 -14.36
CA VAL A 151 -18.19 -38.41 -14.30
C VAL A 151 -17.11 -39.08 -13.44
N GLY A 152 -17.33 -40.32 -12.95
CA GLY A 152 -16.44 -40.98 -11.97
C GLY A 152 -14.97 -40.99 -12.38
N LEU A 153 -14.64 -41.36 -13.62
CA LEU A 153 -13.26 -41.40 -14.14
C LEU A 153 -12.58 -40.03 -14.28
N LEU A 154 -13.36 -38.95 -14.31
CA LEU A 154 -12.88 -37.57 -14.29
C LEU A 154 -12.64 -37.11 -12.84
N VAL A 155 -13.58 -37.40 -11.95
CA VAL A 155 -13.51 -37.08 -10.52
C VAL A 155 -12.34 -37.81 -9.84
N ASP A 156 -12.18 -39.11 -10.09
CA ASP A 156 -11.08 -39.93 -9.57
C ASP A 156 -9.72 -39.45 -10.07
N TRP A 157 -9.63 -39.05 -11.34
CA TRP A 157 -8.40 -38.52 -11.93
C TRP A 157 -8.03 -37.17 -11.30
N ALA A 158 -8.94 -36.19 -11.31
CA ALA A 158 -8.69 -34.86 -10.78
C ALA A 158 -8.42 -34.85 -9.26
N THR A 159 -8.92 -35.84 -8.52
CA THR A 159 -8.68 -35.99 -7.07
C THR A 159 -7.36 -36.70 -6.75
N ARG A 160 -6.74 -37.39 -7.72
CA ARG A 160 -5.42 -38.03 -7.56
C ARG A 160 -4.25 -37.18 -8.09
N ASP A 161 -4.54 -36.08 -8.76
CA ASP A 161 -3.51 -35.19 -9.32
C ASP A 161 -2.89 -34.30 -8.24
N PRO A 162 -1.56 -34.40 -7.97
CA PRO A 162 -0.91 -33.61 -6.92
C PRO A 162 -0.84 -32.10 -7.25
N ARG A 163 -1.14 -31.69 -8.49
CA ARG A 163 -1.22 -30.27 -8.88
C ARG A 163 -2.58 -29.67 -8.52
N LEU A 164 -3.60 -30.47 -8.20
CA LEU A 164 -4.98 -30.02 -8.00
C LEU A 164 -5.46 -30.08 -6.53
N ASP A 165 -5.80 -28.92 -5.98
CA ASP A 165 -6.54 -28.81 -4.73
C ASP A 165 -8.04 -28.97 -4.97
N SER A 166 -8.70 -29.92 -4.32
CA SER A 166 -10.17 -29.95 -4.25
C SER A 166 -10.71 -28.69 -3.56
N ALA A 167 -11.74 -28.07 -4.13
CA ALA A 167 -12.36 -26.83 -3.63
C ALA A 167 -13.90 -26.92 -3.69
N HIS A 168 -14.45 -28.03 -3.20
CA HIS A 168 -15.87 -28.33 -3.30
C HIS A 168 -16.73 -27.41 -2.41
N ARG A 169 -17.94 -27.10 -2.88
CA ARG A 169 -18.95 -26.27 -2.20
C ARG A 169 -20.33 -26.94 -2.28
N GLN A 170 -21.33 -26.40 -1.58
CA GLN A 170 -22.70 -26.95 -1.54
C GLN A 170 -23.34 -27.21 -2.92
N ASN A 171 -22.99 -26.39 -3.92
CA ASN A 171 -23.54 -26.45 -5.27
C ASN A 171 -22.55 -26.93 -6.37
N GLU A 172 -21.29 -27.23 -6.03
CA GLU A 172 -20.30 -27.70 -7.00
C GLU A 172 -19.20 -28.59 -6.42
N ARG A 173 -18.72 -29.54 -7.22
CA ARG A 173 -17.43 -30.21 -7.03
C ARG A 173 -16.40 -29.49 -7.90
N ALA A 174 -15.51 -28.70 -7.31
CA ALA A 174 -14.45 -28.01 -8.04
C ALA A 174 -13.04 -28.50 -7.65
N TRP A 175 -12.09 -28.31 -8.57
CA TRP A 175 -10.65 -28.51 -8.40
C TRP A 175 -9.88 -27.29 -8.93
N HIS A 176 -8.87 -26.87 -8.19
CA HIS A 176 -8.10 -25.65 -8.42
C HIS A 176 -6.61 -25.99 -8.56
N CYS A 177 -5.91 -25.32 -9.48
CA CYS A 177 -4.46 -25.34 -9.57
C CYS A 177 -3.93 -24.01 -9.04
N SER A 178 -3.04 -24.03 -8.03
CA SER A 178 -2.51 -22.83 -7.35
C SER A 178 -3.58 -21.76 -7.10
N GLY A 179 -4.71 -22.16 -6.51
CA GLY A 179 -5.85 -21.31 -6.16
C GLY A 179 -6.82 -21.01 -7.30
N GLN A 180 -6.38 -21.07 -8.57
CA GLN A 180 -7.24 -20.83 -9.73
C GLN A 180 -8.06 -22.07 -10.07
N ARG A 181 -9.38 -21.93 -10.15
CA ARG A 181 -10.29 -23.03 -10.54
C ARG A 181 -10.06 -23.43 -12.01
N VAL A 182 -9.81 -24.72 -12.22
CA VAL A 182 -9.54 -25.34 -13.54
C VAL A 182 -10.54 -26.44 -13.93
N LEU A 183 -11.32 -26.94 -12.97
CA LEU A 183 -12.40 -27.91 -13.19
C LEU A 183 -13.57 -27.63 -12.23
N SER A 184 -14.81 -27.76 -12.71
CA SER A 184 -16.02 -27.77 -11.87
C SER A 184 -17.08 -28.70 -12.44
N VAL A 185 -17.74 -29.46 -11.57
CA VAL A 185 -18.88 -30.32 -11.86
C VAL A 185 -20.08 -29.86 -11.03
N ARG A 186 -21.18 -29.52 -11.70
CA ARG A 186 -22.40 -28.95 -11.09
C ARG A 186 -23.63 -29.77 -11.41
N GLY A 187 -24.51 -29.92 -10.43
CA GLY A 187 -25.83 -30.51 -10.64
C GLY A 187 -26.79 -29.53 -11.34
N ARG A 188 -27.50 -29.99 -12.37
CA ARG A 188 -28.67 -29.31 -12.97
C ARG A 188 -29.94 -30.15 -12.76
N ARG A 189 -31.11 -29.66 -13.18
CA ARG A 189 -32.34 -30.46 -13.16
C ARG A 189 -32.26 -31.45 -14.33
N GLY A 190 -32.17 -32.75 -14.04
CA GLY A 190 -32.04 -33.79 -15.08
C GLY A 190 -30.65 -33.95 -15.71
N ALA A 191 -29.65 -33.18 -15.29
CA ALA A 191 -28.32 -33.20 -15.92
C ALA A 191 -27.15 -32.94 -14.94
N VAL A 192 -25.94 -33.15 -15.42
CA VAL A 192 -24.66 -32.71 -14.83
C VAL A 192 -23.96 -31.79 -15.82
N ARG A 193 -23.50 -30.62 -15.37
CA ARG A 193 -22.64 -29.75 -16.17
C ARG A 193 -21.19 -29.88 -15.71
N VAL A 194 -20.30 -30.15 -16.65
CA VAL A 194 -18.84 -30.07 -16.48
C VAL A 194 -18.35 -28.76 -17.08
N LEU A 195 -17.44 -28.09 -16.38
CA LEU A 195 -16.71 -26.90 -16.84
C LEU A 195 -15.21 -27.15 -16.64
N ALA A 196 -14.40 -26.93 -17.67
CA ALA A 196 -12.96 -27.24 -17.66
C ALA A 196 -12.11 -26.15 -18.34
N GLY A 197 -10.90 -25.95 -17.83
CA GLY A 197 -10.05 -24.80 -18.15
C GLY A 197 -10.25 -23.67 -17.15
N ILE A 198 -9.63 -22.51 -17.40
CA ILE A 198 -9.66 -21.37 -16.49
C ILE A 198 -11.09 -20.84 -16.28
N HIS A 199 -11.54 -20.74 -15.03
CA HIS A 199 -12.79 -20.07 -14.67
C HIS A 199 -12.50 -18.66 -14.12
N GLY A 200 -12.42 -17.66 -15.00
CA GLY A 200 -12.19 -16.25 -14.64
C GLY A 200 -13.21 -15.29 -15.29
N SER A 201 -13.33 -14.07 -14.77
CA SER A 201 -14.15 -12.99 -15.35
C SER A 201 -13.33 -11.96 -16.16
N THR A 202 -12.02 -12.16 -16.24
CA THR A 202 -11.04 -11.32 -16.96
C THR A 202 -10.18 -12.17 -17.89
N ASP A 203 -10.69 -13.34 -18.29
CA ASP A 203 -10.10 -14.21 -19.31
C ASP A 203 -11.14 -14.34 -20.42
N ASP A 204 -10.83 -13.83 -21.61
CA ASP A 204 -11.74 -13.87 -22.76
C ASP A 204 -11.93 -15.29 -23.31
N ARG A 205 -11.07 -16.24 -22.88
CA ARG A 205 -11.18 -17.67 -23.22
C ARG A 205 -12.22 -18.34 -22.33
N ALA A 206 -13.43 -18.49 -22.84
CA ALA A 206 -14.48 -19.25 -22.15
C ALA A 206 -14.04 -20.71 -21.88
N PRO A 207 -14.28 -21.27 -20.68
CA PRO A 207 -13.95 -22.66 -20.37
C PRO A 207 -14.84 -23.63 -21.15
N LEU A 208 -14.28 -24.80 -21.50
CA LEU A 208 -15.00 -25.90 -22.11
C LEU A 208 -16.20 -26.27 -21.23
N ALA A 209 -17.38 -26.41 -21.84
CA ALA A 209 -18.63 -26.67 -21.14
C ALA A 209 -19.38 -27.84 -21.76
N LEU A 210 -19.46 -28.96 -21.04
CA LEU A 210 -20.26 -30.12 -21.43
C LEU A 210 -21.47 -30.26 -20.50
N GLU A 211 -22.64 -30.56 -21.04
CA GLU A 211 -23.82 -30.96 -20.27
C GLU A 211 -24.19 -32.42 -20.59
N LEU A 212 -24.30 -33.23 -19.54
CA LEU A 212 -24.56 -34.67 -19.59
C LEU A 212 -25.95 -34.94 -19.02
N GLU A 213 -26.83 -35.54 -19.82
CA GLU A 213 -28.19 -35.88 -19.40
C GLU A 213 -28.24 -37.03 -18.38
N HIS A 214 -29.42 -37.28 -17.81
CA HIS A 214 -29.59 -38.28 -16.76
C HIS A 214 -29.33 -39.71 -17.27
N GLY A 215 -28.28 -40.34 -16.75
CA GLY A 215 -27.88 -41.71 -17.12
C GLY A 215 -26.77 -41.76 -18.17
N ALA A 216 -26.50 -40.63 -18.86
CA ALA A 216 -25.34 -40.52 -19.74
C ALA A 216 -24.02 -40.61 -18.95
N ARG A 217 -22.94 -40.94 -19.65
CA ARG A 217 -21.55 -40.89 -19.16
C ARG A 217 -20.71 -40.11 -20.16
N LEU A 218 -19.59 -39.55 -19.70
CA LEU A 218 -18.54 -39.10 -20.61
C LEU A 218 -18.10 -40.27 -21.51
N THR A 219 -17.98 -40.03 -22.81
CA THR A 219 -17.22 -40.91 -23.71
C THR A 219 -15.72 -40.78 -23.43
N ASP A 220 -14.90 -41.72 -23.89
CA ASP A 220 -13.44 -41.61 -23.74
C ASP A 220 -12.88 -40.38 -24.47
N GLU A 221 -13.50 -39.98 -25.59
CA GLU A 221 -13.21 -38.75 -26.33
C GLU A 221 -13.53 -37.50 -25.50
N GLN A 222 -14.73 -37.40 -24.93
CA GLN A 222 -15.12 -36.28 -24.04
C GLN A 222 -14.26 -36.24 -22.78
N LEU A 223 -13.87 -37.39 -22.24
CA LEU A 223 -12.97 -37.49 -21.09
C LEU A 223 -11.56 -37.01 -21.44
N ALA A 224 -11.07 -37.30 -22.65
CA ALA A 224 -9.80 -36.79 -23.15
C ALA A 224 -9.85 -35.27 -23.42
N GLU A 225 -10.92 -34.77 -24.05
CA GLU A 225 -11.16 -33.34 -24.29
C GLU A 225 -11.18 -32.54 -22.98
N VAL A 226 -11.96 -32.99 -21.99
CA VAL A 226 -12.03 -32.37 -20.67
C VAL A 226 -10.68 -32.40 -19.96
N ARG A 227 -9.93 -33.52 -20.02
CA ARG A 227 -8.58 -33.58 -19.44
C ARG A 227 -7.63 -32.61 -20.13
N ALA A 228 -7.63 -32.53 -21.46
CA ALA A 228 -6.82 -31.57 -22.21
C ALA A 228 -7.13 -30.11 -21.84
N ALA A 229 -8.42 -29.77 -21.67
CA ALA A 229 -8.83 -28.43 -21.21
C ALA A 229 -8.37 -28.13 -19.77
N VAL A 230 -8.39 -29.10 -18.85
CA VAL A 230 -7.83 -28.95 -17.49
C VAL A 230 -6.31 -28.82 -17.54
N GLU A 231 -5.59 -29.65 -18.30
CA GLU A 231 -4.13 -29.58 -18.46
C GLU A 231 -3.69 -28.23 -19.03
N ALA A 232 -4.38 -27.71 -20.05
CA ALA A 232 -4.13 -26.37 -20.58
C ALA A 232 -4.38 -25.26 -19.54
N GLY A 233 -5.36 -25.45 -18.64
CA GLY A 233 -5.59 -24.58 -17.49
C GLY A 233 -4.51 -24.68 -16.41
N ILE A 234 -3.95 -25.87 -16.18
CA ILE A 234 -2.80 -26.09 -15.29
C ILE A 234 -1.54 -25.43 -15.87
N ALA A 235 -1.25 -25.64 -17.16
CA ALA A 235 -0.11 -25.06 -17.86
C ALA A 235 -0.14 -23.52 -17.78
N ARG A 236 -1.25 -22.89 -18.21
CA ARG A 236 -1.46 -21.43 -18.11
C ARG A 236 -1.47 -20.86 -16.68
N ARG A 237 -1.42 -21.70 -15.64
CA ARG A 237 -1.23 -21.24 -14.26
C ARG A 237 0.21 -21.48 -13.79
N LEU A 238 0.79 -22.63 -14.08
CA LEU A 238 2.10 -23.02 -13.56
C LEU A 238 3.29 -22.54 -14.41
N GLN A 239 3.10 -22.16 -15.66
CA GLN A 239 4.17 -21.82 -16.60
C GLN A 239 4.11 -20.35 -17.03
N PRO A 240 5.25 -19.62 -17.08
CA PRO A 240 5.31 -18.26 -17.61
C PRO A 240 5.33 -18.28 -19.15
N ASP A 241 4.17 -18.03 -19.78
CA ASP A 241 3.98 -17.92 -21.24
C ASP A 241 3.16 -16.68 -21.64
N GLU A 242 3.14 -16.36 -22.94
CA GLU A 242 2.44 -15.17 -23.46
C GLU A 242 0.91 -15.38 -23.44
N GLY A 243 0.22 -14.73 -22.49
CA GLY A 243 -1.19 -14.98 -22.19
C GLY A 243 -1.44 -15.94 -21.01
N SER A 244 -0.40 -16.22 -20.23
CA SER A 244 -0.47 -16.93 -18.96
C SER A 244 -1.26 -16.17 -17.87
N LEU A 245 -1.66 -16.92 -16.84
CA LEU A 245 -2.13 -16.43 -15.54
C LEU A 245 -1.17 -16.84 -14.40
N HIS A 246 0.07 -17.14 -14.75
CA HIS A 246 1.19 -17.29 -13.84
C HIS A 246 1.61 -15.93 -13.28
N ARG A 247 1.18 -15.62 -12.05
CA ARG A 247 1.48 -14.38 -11.33
C ARG A 247 1.37 -14.58 -9.82
N PRO A 248 2.09 -13.80 -9.00
CA PRO A 248 1.89 -13.76 -7.55
C PRO A 248 0.56 -13.07 -7.23
N ASP A 249 -0.54 -13.84 -7.19
CA ASP A 249 -1.84 -13.37 -6.70
C ASP A 249 -2.29 -14.06 -5.41
N GLU A 250 -3.23 -13.41 -4.72
CA GLU A 250 -3.72 -13.79 -3.38
C GLU A 250 -4.22 -15.24 -3.32
N HIS A 251 -4.87 -15.73 -4.38
CA HIS A 251 -5.33 -17.12 -4.45
C HIS A 251 -4.17 -18.12 -4.56
N TRP A 252 -3.03 -17.72 -5.13
CA TRP A 252 -1.82 -18.54 -5.11
C TRP A 252 -1.22 -18.65 -3.71
N LEU A 253 -1.08 -17.53 -2.98
CA LEU A 253 -0.65 -17.52 -1.58
C LEU A 253 -1.56 -18.40 -0.72
N GLN A 254 -2.88 -18.26 -0.87
CA GLN A 254 -3.87 -19.10 -0.21
C GLN A 254 -3.66 -20.59 -0.51
N ALA A 255 -3.35 -20.97 -1.75
CA ALA A 255 -3.07 -22.37 -2.09
C ALA A 255 -1.77 -22.90 -1.47
N VAL A 256 -0.71 -22.07 -1.41
CA VAL A 256 0.54 -22.40 -0.72
C VAL A 256 0.29 -22.68 0.76
N LEU A 257 -0.46 -21.81 1.43
CA LEU A 257 -0.81 -21.95 2.84
C LEU A 257 -1.75 -23.14 3.11
N ARG A 258 -2.74 -23.39 2.24
CA ARG A 258 -3.63 -24.58 2.35
C ARG A 258 -2.89 -25.90 2.26
N ARG A 259 -1.79 -25.96 1.48
CA ARG A 259 -0.92 -27.15 1.37
C ARG A 259 0.11 -27.24 2.51
N ARG A 260 0.51 -26.11 3.10
CA ARG A 260 1.53 -26.00 4.15
C ARG A 260 1.03 -25.12 5.33
N PRO A 261 -0.06 -25.49 6.04
CA PRO A 261 -0.67 -24.61 7.05
C PRO A 261 0.24 -24.37 8.28
N HIS A 262 1.17 -25.30 8.52
CA HIS A 262 2.21 -25.17 9.56
C HIS A 262 3.11 -23.94 9.37
N LEU A 263 3.20 -23.38 8.15
CA LEU A 263 3.95 -22.14 7.88
C LEU A 263 3.40 -20.98 8.72
N VAL A 264 2.08 -20.95 8.94
CA VAL A 264 1.38 -19.90 9.73
C VAL A 264 0.91 -20.43 11.08
N GLY A 265 1.57 -21.48 11.59
CA GLY A 265 1.32 -22.05 12.91
C GLY A 265 0.10 -22.98 13.01
N ILE A 266 -0.54 -23.36 11.89
CA ILE A 266 -1.77 -24.16 11.91
C ILE A 266 -1.51 -25.66 11.66
N GLU A 267 -2.07 -26.50 12.55
CA GLU A 267 -2.05 -27.96 12.47
C GLU A 267 -3.03 -28.52 11.43
N GLN A 268 -2.88 -29.79 11.07
CA GLN A 268 -3.85 -30.52 10.25
C GLN A 268 -4.84 -31.29 11.16
N PRO A 269 -6.16 -31.27 10.89
CA PRO A 269 -6.80 -30.81 9.66
C PRO A 269 -7.14 -29.31 9.64
N ALA A 270 -6.56 -28.56 8.70
CA ALA A 270 -6.93 -27.17 8.45
C ALA A 270 -8.20 -27.09 7.58
N LEU A 271 -9.18 -26.28 8.00
CA LEU A 271 -10.34 -25.92 7.19
C LEU A 271 -9.95 -24.76 6.26
N ARG A 272 -10.49 -24.74 5.04
CA ARG A 272 -10.20 -23.74 3.99
C ARG A 272 -11.50 -23.20 3.40
N GLU A 273 -11.48 -21.95 2.92
CA GLU A 273 -12.65 -21.28 2.35
C GLU A 273 -13.91 -21.50 3.21
N VAL A 274 -13.80 -21.25 4.51
CA VAL A 274 -14.83 -21.63 5.48
C VAL A 274 -16.01 -20.65 5.37
N PRO A 275 -17.24 -21.11 5.06
CA PRO A 275 -18.34 -20.23 4.66
C PRO A 275 -18.90 -19.43 5.85
N ALA A 276 -18.29 -18.28 6.14
CA ALA A 276 -18.64 -17.42 7.25
C ALA A 276 -19.68 -16.36 6.87
N TRP A 277 -20.50 -15.92 7.83
CA TRP A 277 -21.41 -14.79 7.64
C TRP A 277 -20.74 -13.47 8.02
N ARG A 278 -20.82 -12.47 7.14
CA ARG A 278 -20.35 -11.10 7.38
C ARG A 278 -21.50 -10.10 7.28
N PRO A 279 -21.53 -9.04 8.10
CA PRO A 279 -22.48 -7.96 7.94
C PRO A 279 -22.26 -7.22 6.62
N ARG A 280 -23.32 -6.62 6.08
CA ARG A 280 -23.29 -5.81 4.85
C ARG A 280 -24.27 -4.66 4.94
N ASP A 281 -23.87 -3.58 4.31
CA ASP A 281 -24.65 -2.34 4.19
C ASP A 281 -25.61 -2.41 2.98
N THR A 282 -26.42 -3.48 2.98
CA THR A 282 -27.41 -3.80 1.94
C THR A 282 -28.74 -4.19 2.60
N PRO A 283 -29.89 -4.22 1.88
CA PRO A 283 -31.18 -4.58 2.46
C PRO A 283 -31.22 -5.97 3.15
N ALA A 284 -30.38 -6.91 2.71
CA ALA A 284 -30.26 -8.24 3.31
C ALA A 284 -29.45 -8.25 4.63
N ARG A 285 -28.72 -7.17 4.95
CA ARG A 285 -27.86 -6.95 6.12
C ARG A 285 -26.69 -7.92 6.34
N TRP A 286 -26.70 -9.08 5.70
CA TRP A 286 -25.71 -10.14 5.86
C TRP A 286 -25.38 -10.81 4.51
N SER A 287 -24.15 -11.28 4.35
CA SER A 287 -23.74 -12.09 3.18
C SER A 287 -22.71 -13.14 3.57
N ARG A 288 -22.59 -14.23 2.82
CA ARG A 288 -21.48 -15.16 2.98
C ARG A 288 -20.17 -14.53 2.50
N GLY A 289 -19.18 -14.49 3.38
CA GLY A 289 -17.77 -14.50 3.02
C GLY A 289 -17.22 -15.93 3.07
N TYR A 290 -15.90 -16.03 3.02
CA TYR A 290 -15.15 -17.26 3.18
C TYR A 290 -13.87 -16.92 3.95
N VAL A 291 -13.64 -17.55 5.11
CA VAL A 291 -12.35 -17.46 5.82
C VAL A 291 -11.32 -18.25 5.03
N ASP A 292 -10.15 -17.69 4.76
CA ASP A 292 -9.16 -18.32 3.86
C ASP A 292 -8.64 -19.66 4.41
N LEU A 293 -8.29 -19.67 5.70
CA LEU A 293 -7.79 -20.82 6.45
C LEU A 293 -8.25 -20.71 7.92
N LEU A 294 -8.64 -21.83 8.54
CA LEU A 294 -9.07 -21.89 9.94
C LEU A 294 -8.69 -23.25 10.53
N GLY A 295 -8.02 -23.28 11.68
CA GLY A 295 -7.58 -24.52 12.32
C GLY A 295 -7.17 -24.32 13.78
N LEU A 296 -6.42 -25.28 14.32
CA LEU A 296 -5.79 -25.19 15.63
C LEU A 296 -4.30 -24.85 15.49
N ASP A 297 -3.74 -24.17 16.47
CA ASP A 297 -2.28 -24.13 16.68
C ASP A 297 -1.80 -25.23 17.65
N GLY A 298 -0.48 -25.31 17.86
CA GLY A 298 0.14 -26.24 18.80
C GLY A 298 -0.14 -25.99 20.30
N HIS A 299 -0.95 -24.98 20.64
CA HIS A 299 -1.51 -24.79 21.98
C HIS A 299 -2.97 -25.28 22.08
N GLY A 300 -3.61 -25.59 20.94
CA GLY A 300 -5.03 -25.92 20.85
C GLY A 300 -5.94 -24.70 20.77
N ASP A 301 -5.40 -23.51 20.49
CA ASP A 301 -6.18 -22.29 20.25
C ASP A 301 -6.70 -22.24 18.79
N LEU A 302 -7.89 -21.69 18.59
CA LEU A 302 -8.53 -21.59 17.28
C LEU A 302 -8.00 -20.36 16.50
N ARG A 303 -7.34 -20.64 15.38
CA ARG A 303 -6.73 -19.63 14.49
C ARG A 303 -7.66 -19.31 13.34
N VAL A 304 -7.96 -18.02 13.13
CA VAL A 304 -8.81 -17.50 12.05
C VAL A 304 -7.97 -16.65 11.12
N VAL A 305 -7.67 -17.15 9.92
CA VAL A 305 -6.74 -16.49 8.98
C VAL A 305 -7.48 -15.74 7.87
N GLU A 306 -7.12 -14.47 7.67
CA GLU A 306 -7.41 -13.70 6.46
C GLU A 306 -6.08 -13.35 5.76
N THR A 307 -5.99 -13.61 4.45
CA THR A 307 -4.75 -13.41 3.69
C THR A 307 -4.76 -12.12 2.85
N LYS A 308 -3.57 -11.59 2.55
CA LYS A 308 -3.38 -10.46 1.64
C LYS A 308 -1.99 -10.46 1.01
N LEU A 309 -1.73 -9.54 0.08
CA LEU A 309 -0.41 -9.27 -0.49
C LEU A 309 0.14 -7.92 -0.02
N ALA A 310 1.46 -7.73 -0.06
CA ALA A 310 2.13 -6.48 0.34
C ALA A 310 1.65 -5.24 -0.44
N SER A 311 1.20 -5.39 -1.68
CA SER A 311 0.70 -4.29 -2.53
C SER A 311 -0.69 -3.74 -2.12
N ASN A 312 -1.11 -3.91 -0.87
CA ASN A 312 -2.51 -3.75 -0.46
C ASN A 312 -2.83 -2.45 0.32
N ASP A 313 -3.54 -1.54 -0.35
CA ASP A 313 -4.20 -0.39 0.30
C ASP A 313 -5.68 -0.65 0.68
N ASP A 314 -6.12 -1.92 0.72
CA ASP A 314 -7.47 -2.27 1.19
C ASP A 314 -7.59 -2.09 2.71
N ALA A 315 -8.17 -0.96 3.11
CA ALA A 315 -8.51 -0.61 4.48
C ALA A 315 -9.48 -1.61 5.16
N LEU A 316 -10.08 -2.54 4.41
CA LEU A 316 -11.00 -3.55 4.95
C LEU A 316 -10.31 -4.80 5.50
N LEU A 317 -8.99 -5.01 5.35
CA LEU A 317 -8.32 -6.25 5.80
C LEU A 317 -8.63 -6.58 7.28
N VAL A 318 -8.31 -5.66 8.20
CA VAL A 318 -8.59 -5.83 9.63
C VAL A 318 -10.10 -5.91 9.91
N LEU A 319 -10.91 -5.15 9.16
CA LEU A 319 -12.37 -5.09 9.35
C LEU A 319 -13.09 -6.37 8.89
N LYS A 320 -12.58 -7.06 7.87
CA LYS A 320 -13.01 -8.41 7.45
C LYS A 320 -12.59 -9.45 8.47
N GLY A 321 -11.37 -9.34 8.99
CA GLY A 321 -10.88 -10.13 10.12
C GLY A 321 -11.80 -10.04 11.33
N LEU A 322 -12.25 -8.84 11.70
CA LEU A 322 -13.26 -8.63 12.75
C LEU A 322 -14.62 -9.24 12.42
N ASP A 323 -15.11 -9.15 11.17
CA ASP A 323 -16.36 -9.82 10.77
C ASP A 323 -16.25 -11.34 11.00
N TYR A 324 -15.12 -11.94 10.60
CA TYR A 324 -14.86 -13.37 10.74
C TYR A 324 -14.59 -13.81 12.18
N LEU A 325 -13.94 -12.98 13.00
CA LEU A 325 -13.79 -13.22 14.43
C LEU A 325 -15.16 -13.19 15.13
N THR A 326 -15.99 -12.19 14.84
CA THR A 326 -17.38 -12.09 15.36
C THR A 326 -18.20 -13.32 14.97
N TRP A 327 -18.05 -13.80 13.72
CA TRP A 327 -18.63 -15.06 13.26
C TRP A 327 -18.06 -16.29 13.99
N ALA A 328 -16.75 -16.38 14.20
CA ALA A 328 -16.15 -17.52 14.89
C ALA A 328 -16.58 -17.59 16.37
N HIS A 329 -16.81 -16.45 17.02
CA HIS A 329 -17.45 -16.40 18.35
C HIS A 329 -18.90 -16.92 18.31
N ALA A 330 -19.70 -16.54 17.31
CA ALA A 330 -21.09 -17.02 17.16
C ALA A 330 -21.19 -18.51 16.77
N TYR A 331 -20.11 -19.11 16.27
CA TYR A 331 -20.03 -20.49 15.80
C TYR A 331 -19.07 -21.34 16.66
N ARG A 332 -18.63 -20.82 17.82
CA ARG A 332 -17.55 -21.37 18.67
C ARG A 332 -17.69 -22.88 18.92
N ASP A 333 -18.83 -23.33 19.42
CA ASP A 333 -19.08 -24.73 19.76
C ASP A 333 -19.04 -25.64 18.52
N VAL A 334 -19.54 -25.14 17.38
CA VAL A 334 -19.56 -25.87 16.10
C VAL A 334 -18.15 -25.99 15.52
N LEU A 335 -17.31 -24.96 15.69
CA LEU A 335 -15.90 -24.97 15.29
C LEU A 335 -15.07 -25.88 16.23
N ALA A 336 -15.33 -25.82 17.54
CA ALA A 336 -14.67 -26.66 18.53
C ALA A 336 -14.97 -28.15 18.29
N ASP A 337 -16.24 -28.54 18.14
CA ASP A 337 -16.64 -29.90 17.77
C ASP A 337 -16.03 -30.36 16.43
N ARG A 338 -15.88 -29.42 15.48
CA ARG A 338 -15.38 -29.74 14.13
C ARG A 338 -13.88 -29.98 14.08
N LEU A 339 -13.11 -29.34 14.97
CA LEU A 339 -11.65 -29.39 15.01
C LEU A 339 -11.08 -30.19 16.21
N GLY A 340 -11.91 -30.53 17.20
CA GLY A 340 -11.46 -31.13 18.46
C GLY A 340 -10.90 -30.09 19.46
N ALA A 341 -11.29 -28.83 19.32
CA ALA A 341 -10.80 -27.75 20.19
C ALA A 341 -11.35 -27.89 21.62
N SER A 342 -10.59 -27.41 22.60
CA SER A 342 -11.11 -27.21 23.96
C SER A 342 -12.22 -26.14 23.95
N PRO A 343 -13.32 -26.27 24.71
CA PRO A 343 -14.27 -25.19 24.94
C PRO A 343 -13.62 -23.92 25.51
N ALA A 344 -12.44 -24.04 26.14
CA ALA A 344 -11.64 -22.93 26.66
C ALA A 344 -10.66 -22.30 25.65
N ALA A 345 -10.52 -22.87 24.43
CA ALA A 345 -9.62 -22.36 23.39
C ALA A 345 -9.85 -20.87 23.10
N ARG A 346 -8.78 -20.10 22.94
CA ARG A 346 -8.85 -18.71 22.49
C ARG A 346 -9.22 -18.69 21.00
N LEU A 347 -9.78 -17.57 20.57
CA LEU A 347 -9.96 -17.25 19.15
C LEU A 347 -8.95 -16.18 18.79
N VAL A 348 -8.02 -16.49 17.88
CA VAL A 348 -6.94 -15.60 17.47
C VAL A 348 -7.13 -15.22 16.01
N LEU A 349 -7.12 -13.91 15.72
CA LEU A 349 -7.17 -13.38 14.37
C LEU A 349 -5.74 -13.27 13.80
N ASP A 350 -5.44 -14.03 12.75
CA ASP A 350 -4.14 -14.00 12.07
C ASP A 350 -4.27 -13.30 10.71
N LEU A 351 -3.54 -12.20 10.53
CA LEU A 351 -3.49 -11.45 9.28
C LEU A 351 -2.18 -11.78 8.55
N VAL A 352 -2.28 -12.58 7.49
CA VAL A 352 -1.11 -13.13 6.79
C VAL A 352 -0.87 -12.39 5.48
N VAL A 353 0.30 -11.76 5.35
CA VAL A 353 0.72 -10.98 4.18
C VAL A 353 1.75 -11.77 3.36
N GLY A 354 1.44 -12.07 2.11
CA GLY A 354 2.46 -12.47 1.12
C GLY A 354 3.30 -11.25 0.74
N ALA A 355 4.61 -11.35 0.95
CA ALA A 355 5.58 -10.36 0.48
C ALA A 355 5.55 -10.22 -1.05
N ASP A 356 6.07 -9.12 -1.57
CA ASP A 356 6.31 -8.97 -3.01
C ASP A 356 7.60 -9.68 -3.48
N ASP A 357 7.93 -9.57 -4.76
CA ASP A 357 9.07 -10.23 -5.39
C ASP A 357 10.44 -9.70 -4.90
N ASP A 358 10.47 -8.51 -4.27
CA ASP A 358 11.64 -7.94 -3.57
C ASP A 358 11.66 -8.35 -2.07
N GLY A 359 10.77 -9.26 -1.65
CA GLY A 359 10.62 -9.71 -0.27
C GLY A 359 10.05 -8.65 0.68
N GLN A 360 9.50 -7.54 0.17
CA GLN A 360 8.98 -6.46 0.99
C GLN A 360 7.57 -6.78 1.50
N VAL A 361 7.27 -6.29 2.70
CA VAL A 361 6.00 -6.51 3.39
C VAL A 361 5.40 -5.15 3.70
N ALA A 362 4.18 -4.90 3.24
CA ALA A 362 3.43 -3.72 3.62
C ALA A 362 1.97 -4.07 3.97
N LEU A 363 1.53 -3.57 5.12
CA LEU A 363 0.13 -3.51 5.52
C LEU A 363 -0.47 -2.18 5.04
N SER A 364 -1.80 -2.15 4.84
CA SER A 364 -2.49 -0.88 4.52
C SER A 364 -2.21 0.18 5.60
N ARG A 365 -2.14 1.46 5.21
CA ARG A 365 -1.92 2.60 6.14
C ARG A 365 -2.97 2.74 7.25
N TYR A 366 -4.05 1.96 7.19
CA TYR A 366 -5.14 1.92 8.18
C TYR A 366 -4.97 0.79 9.19
N SER A 367 -4.15 -0.24 8.88
CA SER A 367 -4.07 -1.47 9.67
C SER A 367 -3.52 -1.21 11.06
N ASP A 368 -2.49 -0.38 11.20
CA ASP A 368 -1.85 -0.01 12.47
C ASP A 368 -2.85 0.58 13.48
N ALA A 369 -3.56 1.64 13.05
CA ALA A 369 -4.54 2.35 13.86
C ALA A 369 -5.78 1.51 14.18
N LEU A 370 -6.13 0.55 13.32
CA LEU A 370 -7.22 -0.40 13.56
C LEU A 370 -6.82 -1.49 14.55
N LEU A 371 -5.63 -2.09 14.41
CA LEU A 371 -5.14 -3.16 15.28
C LEU A 371 -4.82 -2.65 16.69
N THR A 372 -4.16 -1.51 16.80
CA THR A 372 -3.84 -0.84 18.07
C THR A 372 -5.11 -0.33 18.80
N ALA A 373 -6.22 -0.11 18.07
CA ALA A 373 -7.50 0.23 18.68
C ALA A 373 -8.27 -0.99 19.24
N LEU A 374 -7.90 -2.23 18.88
CA LEU A 374 -8.58 -3.44 19.36
C LEU A 374 -8.40 -3.59 20.87
N ALA A 375 -9.49 -3.97 21.55
CA ALA A 375 -9.47 -4.22 22.99
C ALA A 375 -8.46 -5.31 23.39
N ASP A 376 -7.95 -5.24 24.61
CA ASP A 376 -6.79 -6.04 25.06
C ASP A 376 -7.07 -7.54 25.17
N ASP A 377 -8.34 -7.92 25.28
CA ASP A 377 -8.81 -9.31 25.25
C ASP A 377 -9.00 -9.88 23.83
N VAL A 378 -8.80 -9.06 22.78
CA VAL A 378 -8.82 -9.50 21.38
C VAL A 378 -7.41 -9.98 20.99
N ALA A 379 -7.23 -11.29 20.92
CA ALA A 379 -6.00 -11.92 20.47
C ALA A 379 -5.83 -11.77 18.95
N TRP A 380 -4.69 -11.26 18.50
CA TRP A 380 -4.37 -11.14 17.07
C TRP A 380 -2.86 -11.21 16.80
N SER A 381 -2.49 -11.73 15.63
CA SER A 381 -1.13 -11.63 15.09
C SER A 381 -1.14 -11.08 13.66
N VAL A 382 -0.01 -10.51 13.25
CA VAL A 382 0.33 -10.29 11.85
C VAL A 382 1.48 -11.23 11.51
N GLN A 383 1.50 -11.78 10.30
CA GLN A 383 2.58 -12.66 9.83
C GLN A 383 2.91 -12.33 8.38
N ALA A 384 4.17 -12.51 7.98
CA ALA A 384 4.61 -12.30 6.61
C ALA A 384 5.20 -13.58 6.01
N VAL A 385 4.78 -13.91 4.79
CA VAL A 385 5.29 -15.04 4.01
C VAL A 385 6.15 -14.50 2.88
N THR A 386 7.41 -14.90 2.84
CA THR A 386 8.39 -14.61 1.77
C THR A 386 8.62 -15.88 0.95
N ASP A 387 9.25 -15.76 -0.23
CA ASP A 387 9.62 -16.89 -1.10
C ASP A 387 8.46 -17.88 -1.36
N TRP A 388 7.27 -17.35 -1.61
CA TRP A 388 6.02 -18.12 -1.73
C TRP A 388 5.53 -18.34 -3.16
N PHE A 389 6.07 -17.58 -4.12
CA PHE A 389 5.71 -17.68 -5.54
C PHE A 389 6.90 -18.16 -6.40
N GLY A 390 6.68 -19.19 -7.22
CA GLY A 390 7.70 -19.82 -8.05
C GLY A 390 7.67 -21.36 -7.99
N PRO A 391 8.44 -22.07 -8.84
CA PRO A 391 8.44 -23.52 -8.92
C PRO A 391 9.22 -24.21 -7.78
N ASP A 392 10.42 -23.71 -7.46
CA ASP A 392 11.38 -24.35 -6.54
C ASP A 392 11.44 -23.66 -5.15
N VAL A 393 10.48 -22.80 -4.84
CA VAL A 393 10.54 -21.90 -3.68
C VAL A 393 10.14 -22.57 -2.36
N SER A 394 10.91 -22.26 -1.32
CA SER A 394 10.71 -22.75 0.05
C SER A 394 10.28 -21.56 0.92
N PRO A 395 8.97 -21.35 1.15
CA PRO A 395 8.48 -20.13 1.75
C PRO A 395 8.95 -20.00 3.19
N SER A 396 9.47 -18.83 3.55
CA SER A 396 9.85 -18.51 4.92
C SER A 396 8.82 -17.58 5.56
N VAL A 397 8.54 -17.76 6.85
CA VAL A 397 7.56 -16.96 7.57
C VAL A 397 8.22 -16.18 8.70
N VAL A 398 7.95 -14.88 8.72
CA VAL A 398 8.26 -14.00 9.85
C VAL A 398 6.98 -13.83 10.65
N SER A 399 7.02 -14.20 11.94
CA SER A 399 5.94 -13.97 12.89
C SER A 399 6.45 -13.10 14.05
N PRO A 400 6.09 -11.80 14.06
CA PRO A 400 6.13 -10.95 15.24
C PRO A 400 5.39 -11.55 16.44
N ALA A 401 5.58 -10.94 17.62
CA ALA A 401 4.82 -11.31 18.81
C ALA A 401 3.32 -10.97 18.66
N GLU A 402 2.47 -11.66 19.44
CA GLU A 402 1.04 -11.35 19.50
C GLU A 402 0.82 -9.86 19.85
N ARG A 403 -0.20 -9.24 19.25
CA ARG A 403 -0.52 -7.81 19.36
C ARG A 403 0.61 -6.84 18.99
N THR A 404 1.61 -7.27 18.21
CA THR A 404 2.72 -6.42 17.73
C THR A 404 2.70 -6.31 16.20
N VAL A 405 2.81 -5.10 15.65
CA VAL A 405 3.08 -4.87 14.23
C VAL A 405 4.49 -4.26 14.06
N PRO A 406 5.35 -4.80 13.18
CA PRO A 406 6.66 -4.20 12.90
C PRO A 406 6.51 -2.83 12.21
N ALA A 407 7.28 -1.85 12.66
CA ALA A 407 7.24 -0.46 12.17
C ALA A 407 7.77 -0.31 10.73
N GLU A 408 8.37 -1.37 10.18
CA GLU A 408 8.77 -1.53 8.79
C GLU A 408 7.64 -2.13 7.91
N TRP A 409 6.65 -2.83 8.49
CA TRP A 409 5.50 -3.38 7.76
C TRP A 409 4.33 -2.40 7.70
N THR A 410 4.17 -1.58 8.73
CA THR A 410 3.29 -0.42 8.67
C THR A 410 4.07 0.77 8.14
N GLU A 411 3.96 0.98 6.82
CA GLU A 411 4.33 2.22 6.11
C GLU A 411 4.04 3.45 6.99
N PRO A 412 5.05 4.07 7.63
CA PRO A 412 4.90 4.78 8.91
C PRO A 412 3.90 5.92 8.78
N ALA A 413 2.68 5.62 9.26
CA ALA A 413 1.38 6.02 8.70
C ALA A 413 1.47 7.05 7.55
N ARG A 414 1.94 6.60 6.35
CA ARG A 414 2.46 7.46 5.24
C ARG A 414 1.94 8.87 5.37
N THR A 415 2.75 9.77 5.93
CA THR A 415 2.32 11.15 6.18
C THR A 415 2.01 11.78 4.83
N SER A 416 0.73 11.79 4.49
CA SER A 416 0.30 11.54 3.11
C SER A 416 0.78 12.60 2.14
N ASP A 417 1.88 12.30 1.44
CA ASP A 417 2.35 12.78 0.14
C ASP A 417 2.35 14.29 -0.10
N ASP A 418 1.20 14.93 0.01
CA ASP A 418 1.05 16.36 0.22
C ASP A 418 1.46 16.82 1.64
N ALA A 419 1.84 15.92 2.57
CA ALA A 419 2.02 16.27 3.99
C ALA A 419 3.29 17.07 4.29
N PHE A 420 4.43 16.82 3.62
CA PHE A 420 5.58 17.70 3.73
C PHE A 420 5.23 19.08 3.15
N SER A 421 4.65 19.13 1.95
CA SER A 421 4.16 20.37 1.34
C SER A 421 3.15 21.10 2.24
N THR A 422 2.25 20.39 2.92
CA THR A 422 1.23 20.94 3.83
C THR A 422 1.83 21.37 5.18
N ALA A 423 2.80 20.65 5.73
CA ALA A 423 3.56 21.10 6.89
C ALA A 423 4.36 22.37 6.56
N CYS A 424 4.90 22.48 5.35
CA CYS A 424 5.53 23.70 4.83
C CYS A 424 4.52 24.83 4.59
N ARG A 425 3.34 24.57 4.00
CA ARG A 425 2.23 25.55 3.89
C ARG A 425 1.82 26.07 5.26
N ALA A 426 1.57 25.18 6.22
CA ALA A 426 1.19 25.53 7.59
C ALA A 426 2.32 26.27 8.34
N THR A 427 3.58 25.93 8.10
CA THR A 427 4.73 26.65 8.67
C THR A 427 4.89 28.04 8.04
N ALA A 428 4.69 28.17 6.72
CA ALA A 428 4.70 29.44 6.03
C ALA A 428 3.54 30.35 6.46
N VAL A 429 2.34 29.79 6.70
CA VAL A 429 1.21 30.51 7.31
C VAL A 429 1.56 30.98 8.72
N ARG A 430 1.97 30.08 9.63
CA ARG A 430 2.38 30.45 11.01
C ARG A 430 3.51 31.48 11.04
N TRP A 431 4.47 31.39 10.12
CA TRP A 431 5.53 32.38 9.97
C TRP A 431 4.94 33.72 9.54
N LYS A 432 4.14 33.76 8.47
CA LYS A 432 3.49 34.99 7.96
C LYS A 432 2.62 35.68 9.02
N GLU A 433 1.92 34.90 9.83
CA GLU A 433 1.10 35.38 10.95
C GLU A 433 1.93 35.98 12.09
N ARG A 434 3.06 35.36 12.47
CA ARG A 434 3.79 35.66 13.71
C ARG A 434 5.10 36.43 13.53
N THR A 435 5.61 36.52 12.31
CA THR A 435 6.91 37.14 12.02
C THR A 435 6.87 38.66 12.16
N THR A 436 7.92 39.24 12.70
CA THR A 436 8.18 40.70 12.70
C THR A 436 8.84 41.17 11.39
N ALA A 437 9.20 40.25 10.48
CA ALA A 437 9.88 40.55 9.22
C ALA A 437 8.95 41.01 8.07
N LEU A 438 7.63 41.00 8.30
CA LEU A 438 6.60 41.40 7.34
C LEU A 438 5.80 42.61 7.86
N PRO A 439 5.46 43.57 6.98
CA PRO A 439 4.37 44.53 7.21
C PRO A 439 3.03 43.81 7.44
N ASP A 440 2.12 44.42 8.20
CA ASP A 440 0.84 43.79 8.55
C ASP A 440 -0.11 43.63 7.35
N ASP A 441 -0.05 44.56 6.40
CA ASP A 441 -0.79 44.47 5.14
C ASP A 441 -0.22 43.42 4.18
N ALA A 442 1.01 42.92 4.40
CA ALA A 442 1.55 41.75 3.73
C ALA A 442 1.00 40.41 4.29
N ARG A 443 0.33 40.42 5.45
CA ARG A 443 -0.21 39.20 6.08
C ARG A 443 -1.49 38.67 5.41
N ARG A 444 -2.26 39.51 4.71
CA ARG A 444 -3.52 39.11 4.04
C ARG A 444 -3.29 37.99 2.99
N PRO A 445 -4.19 37.00 2.84
CA PRO A 445 -4.10 35.99 1.78
C PRO A 445 -4.12 36.61 0.38
N ALA A 446 -3.43 35.99 -0.57
CA ALA A 446 -3.30 36.51 -1.94
C ALA A 446 -3.21 35.40 -2.99
N PRO A 447 -3.65 35.61 -4.24
CA PRO A 447 -3.48 34.63 -5.30
C PRO A 447 -2.00 34.42 -5.65
N TYR A 448 -1.64 33.26 -6.19
CA TYR A 448 -0.29 33.01 -6.69
C TYR A 448 -0.05 33.77 -8.01
N TRP A 449 0.90 34.71 -8.01
CA TRP A 449 1.21 35.54 -9.18
C TRP A 449 1.73 34.68 -10.34
N GLY A 450 1.07 34.78 -11.50
CA GLY A 450 1.34 33.92 -12.67
C GLY A 450 0.96 32.45 -12.48
N GLY A 451 0.28 32.08 -11.38
CA GLY A 451 -0.25 30.74 -11.14
C GLY A 451 -1.54 30.45 -11.92
N PRO A 452 -2.00 29.18 -11.95
CA PRO A 452 -3.20 28.77 -12.68
C PRO A 452 -4.52 29.07 -11.95
N SER A 453 -4.48 29.71 -10.77
CA SER A 453 -5.64 29.96 -9.92
C SER A 453 -5.61 31.37 -9.34
N SER A 454 -6.75 32.06 -9.42
CA SER A 454 -7.01 33.36 -8.80
C SER A 454 -7.52 33.27 -7.35
N VAL A 455 -7.65 32.07 -6.79
CA VAL A 455 -8.07 31.86 -5.40
C VAL A 455 -6.97 32.36 -4.45
N PRO A 456 -7.28 33.22 -3.46
CA PRO A 456 -6.31 33.64 -2.45
C PRO A 456 -5.78 32.48 -1.61
N LEU A 457 -4.46 32.44 -1.39
CA LEU A 457 -3.76 31.43 -0.61
C LEU A 457 -3.12 32.09 0.61
N ASN A 458 -3.29 31.48 1.78
CA ASN A 458 -2.78 32.04 3.04
C ASN A 458 -1.23 32.10 3.04
N PHE A 459 -0.57 31.17 2.35
CA PHE A 459 0.89 31.07 2.18
C PHE A 459 1.45 31.80 0.94
N CYS A 460 0.68 32.73 0.36
CA CYS A 460 1.19 33.72 -0.60
C CYS A 460 1.09 35.12 -0.01
N LEU A 461 2.10 35.96 -0.27
CA LEU A 461 2.05 37.40 0.02
C LEU A 461 1.24 38.13 -1.06
N PRO A 462 0.66 39.31 -0.79
CA PRO A 462 0.23 40.22 -1.85
C PRO A 462 1.40 40.54 -2.78
N VAL A 463 1.14 40.76 -4.07
CA VAL A 463 2.19 40.87 -5.08
C VAL A 463 3.02 42.15 -4.92
N GLU A 464 2.39 43.21 -4.43
CA GLU A 464 3.02 44.46 -4.00
C GLU A 464 4.02 44.28 -2.84
N HIS A 465 3.92 43.17 -2.09
CA HIS A 465 4.81 42.81 -0.98
C HIS A 465 5.73 41.63 -1.31
N ALA A 466 5.81 41.20 -2.58
CA ALA A 466 6.53 39.98 -2.95
C ALA A 466 8.01 39.98 -2.53
N ALA A 467 8.69 41.14 -2.56
CA ALA A 467 10.06 41.30 -2.06
C ALA A 467 10.23 40.93 -0.57
N ALA A 468 9.17 40.99 0.23
CA ALA A 468 9.19 40.59 1.63
C ALA A 468 9.20 39.06 1.85
N ASN A 469 9.10 38.26 0.79
CA ASN A 469 9.37 36.81 0.78
C ASN A 469 10.87 36.51 1.01
N LEU A 470 11.76 37.48 0.74
CA LEU A 470 13.16 37.45 1.16
C LEU A 470 13.29 37.97 2.59
N LEU A 471 14.11 37.27 3.40
CA LEU A 471 14.36 37.65 4.80
C LEU A 471 15.12 39.00 4.88
N PRO A 472 14.84 39.86 5.89
CA PRO A 472 15.38 41.22 5.93
C PRO A 472 16.91 41.31 5.93
N ASP A 473 17.60 40.29 6.43
CA ASP A 473 19.06 40.21 6.52
C ASP A 473 19.75 39.68 5.26
N VAL A 474 18.99 39.32 4.21
CA VAL A 474 19.50 38.99 2.87
C VAL A 474 18.85 39.78 1.73
N ARG A 475 17.68 40.40 1.97
CA ARG A 475 16.80 40.98 0.93
C ARG A 475 17.52 41.92 -0.03
N GLU A 476 18.15 42.98 0.48
CA GLU A 476 18.78 44.01 -0.38
C GLU A 476 20.02 43.49 -1.12
N GLU A 477 20.81 42.64 -0.48
CA GLU A 477 21.99 42.01 -1.10
C GLU A 477 21.58 41.01 -2.19
N ALA A 478 20.55 40.19 -1.95
CA ALA A 478 20.02 39.25 -2.93
C ALA A 478 19.34 39.95 -4.12
N LEU A 479 18.53 40.98 -3.88
CA LEU A 479 17.90 41.78 -4.95
C LEU A 479 18.96 42.47 -5.81
N SER A 480 19.98 43.08 -5.18
CA SER A 480 21.10 43.71 -5.89
C SER A 480 21.89 42.70 -6.71
N LEU A 481 22.21 41.54 -6.14
CA LEU A 481 22.99 40.49 -6.81
C LEU A 481 22.22 39.87 -8.00
N PHE A 482 20.92 39.63 -7.86
CA PHE A 482 20.10 39.12 -8.96
C PHE A 482 19.99 40.14 -10.10
N ALA A 483 19.88 41.44 -9.78
CA ALA A 483 19.92 42.50 -10.78
C ALA A 483 21.30 42.64 -11.45
N GLU A 484 22.40 42.59 -10.68
CA GLU A 484 23.79 42.65 -11.17
C GLU A 484 24.10 41.51 -12.15
N LEU A 485 23.71 40.28 -11.80
CA LEU A 485 23.96 39.08 -12.59
C LEU A 485 22.90 38.80 -13.67
N GLY A 486 21.88 39.65 -13.80
CA GLY A 486 20.78 39.47 -14.76
C GLY A 486 19.91 38.23 -14.50
N ILE A 487 19.83 37.76 -13.26
CA ILE A 487 19.09 36.55 -12.86
C ILE A 487 17.59 36.89 -12.74
N PRO A 488 16.70 36.23 -13.49
CA PRO A 488 15.27 36.44 -13.37
C PRO A 488 14.67 35.60 -12.24
N TRP A 489 13.87 36.24 -11.40
CA TRP A 489 13.13 35.54 -10.34
C TRP A 489 12.02 34.63 -10.91
N HIS A 490 11.92 33.42 -10.38
CA HIS A 490 10.83 32.49 -10.67
C HIS A 490 9.47 33.09 -10.28
N ARG A 491 8.66 33.37 -11.31
CA ARG A 491 7.41 34.15 -11.21
C ARG A 491 7.58 35.50 -10.50
N GLY A 492 8.69 36.20 -10.79
CA GLY A 492 8.94 37.53 -10.24
C GLY A 492 7.90 38.60 -10.61
N HIS A 493 7.92 39.70 -9.86
CA HIS A 493 7.11 40.89 -10.11
C HIS A 493 7.94 42.14 -9.79
N GLY A 494 7.89 43.16 -10.65
CA GLY A 494 8.60 44.44 -10.43
C GLY A 494 10.13 44.33 -10.29
N GLY A 495 10.75 43.26 -10.81
CA GLY A 495 12.17 42.94 -10.61
C GLY A 495 12.47 42.16 -9.32
N GLY A 496 11.48 41.97 -8.43
CA GLY A 496 11.60 41.17 -7.21
C GLY A 496 11.14 39.71 -7.35
N PRO A 497 11.29 38.91 -6.26
CA PRO A 497 10.90 37.50 -6.19
C PRO A 497 9.41 37.25 -6.43
N GLY A 498 9.06 35.99 -6.69
CA GLY A 498 7.65 35.56 -6.73
C GLY A 498 7.00 35.56 -5.34
N ASN A 499 5.68 35.79 -5.29
CA ASN A 499 4.94 36.03 -4.04
C ASN A 499 4.60 34.78 -3.21
N HIS A 500 5.00 33.58 -3.65
CA HIS A 500 4.67 32.31 -3.01
C HIS A 500 5.76 31.92 -1.99
N LEU A 501 5.39 31.74 -0.72
CA LEU A 501 6.33 31.47 0.37
C LEU A 501 7.05 30.10 0.27
N LEU A 502 6.70 29.26 -0.70
CA LEU A 502 7.30 27.93 -0.93
C LEU A 502 8.10 27.85 -2.24
N SER A 503 8.41 28.99 -2.85
CA SER A 503 9.32 29.04 -4.02
C SER A 503 10.71 28.54 -3.62
N SER A 504 11.18 27.45 -4.24
CA SER A 504 12.48 26.83 -3.96
C SER A 504 13.64 27.79 -4.20
N GLN A 505 13.60 28.59 -5.26
CA GLN A 505 14.61 29.64 -5.53
C GLN A 505 14.68 30.66 -4.38
N VAL A 506 13.52 31.10 -3.85
CA VAL A 506 13.49 32.07 -2.73
C VAL A 506 13.94 31.42 -1.42
N GLN A 507 13.60 30.15 -1.18
CA GLN A 507 14.06 29.41 -0.01
C GLN A 507 15.56 29.11 -0.06
N CYS A 508 16.12 28.81 -1.24
CA CYS A 508 17.56 28.67 -1.47
C CYS A 508 18.30 29.98 -1.16
N VAL A 509 17.82 31.10 -1.71
CA VAL A 509 18.40 32.43 -1.41
C VAL A 509 18.30 32.76 0.08
N ASN A 510 17.14 32.56 0.72
CA ASN A 510 16.96 32.78 2.16
C ASN A 510 17.89 31.92 3.03
N ALA A 511 18.21 30.69 2.60
CA ALA A 511 19.11 29.80 3.32
C ALA A 511 20.60 30.14 3.09
N LEU A 512 20.98 30.48 1.85
CA LEU A 512 22.38 30.52 1.43
C LEU A 512 22.96 31.94 1.21
N ALA A 513 22.14 32.97 0.96
CA ALA A 513 22.68 34.31 0.64
C ALA A 513 23.50 34.92 1.79
N ARG A 514 23.16 34.59 3.04
CA ARG A 514 23.99 34.90 4.22
C ARG A 514 25.43 34.40 4.15
N MET A 515 25.74 33.47 3.25
CA MET A 515 27.04 32.85 3.08
C MET A 515 27.87 33.48 1.95
N LEU A 516 27.31 34.41 1.15
CA LEU A 516 28.02 35.16 0.09
C LEU A 516 29.35 35.75 0.59
N ARG A 517 29.38 36.22 1.84
CA ARG A 517 30.52 36.86 2.49
C ARG A 517 30.95 36.17 3.80
N ASP A 518 30.43 34.98 4.09
CA ASP A 518 30.74 34.20 5.30
C ASP A 518 31.21 32.77 4.91
N PRO A 519 32.50 32.61 4.51
CA PRO A 519 33.04 31.33 4.09
C PRO A 519 33.01 30.26 5.20
N ALA A 520 33.05 30.68 6.48
CA ALA A 520 32.93 29.76 7.61
C ALA A 520 31.54 29.10 7.69
N ARG A 521 30.47 29.77 7.22
CA ARG A 521 29.15 29.13 7.08
C ARG A 521 29.12 28.09 5.96
N LEU A 522 29.80 28.31 4.83
CA LEU A 522 29.88 27.32 3.76
C LEU A 522 30.60 26.05 4.24
N GLN A 523 31.77 26.21 4.89
CA GLN A 523 32.48 25.09 5.50
C GLN A 523 31.64 24.36 6.55
N LYS A 524 30.90 25.09 7.41
CA LYS A 524 30.01 24.49 8.42
C LYS A 524 28.79 23.79 7.82
N ALA A 525 28.25 24.28 6.71
CA ALA A 525 27.07 23.70 6.07
C ALA A 525 27.40 22.45 5.24
N PHE A 526 28.50 22.50 4.46
CA PHE A 526 28.84 21.47 3.47
C PHE A 526 30.02 20.57 3.87
N GLY A 527 30.82 20.93 4.88
CA GLY A 527 32.01 20.16 5.32
C GLY A 527 31.75 18.78 5.95
N ARG A 528 30.49 18.33 6.05
CA ARG A 528 30.12 16.93 6.34
C ARG A 528 30.00 16.06 5.09
N VAL A 529 30.11 16.65 3.90
CA VAL A 529 29.73 16.08 2.59
C VAL A 529 30.80 16.31 1.54
N LEU A 530 31.46 17.47 1.60
CA LEU A 530 32.65 17.84 0.83
C LEU A 530 33.85 17.99 1.77
N ASP A 531 35.04 17.67 1.30
CA ASP A 531 36.27 18.00 2.03
C ASP A 531 36.64 19.47 1.78
N ILE A 532 36.31 20.34 2.74
CA ILE A 532 36.54 21.78 2.67
C ILE A 532 37.59 22.16 3.72
N GLY A 533 38.83 22.36 3.29
CA GLY A 533 39.89 22.95 4.10
C GLY A 533 39.76 24.48 4.17
N GLU A 534 39.50 25.11 3.04
CA GLU A 534 39.35 26.56 2.87
C GLU A 534 38.30 26.85 1.79
N VAL A 535 37.52 27.92 1.93
CA VAL A 535 36.55 28.35 0.89
C VAL A 535 37.10 29.57 0.16
N LEU A 536 37.07 29.53 -1.16
CA LEU A 536 37.71 30.50 -2.04
C LEU A 536 36.66 31.46 -2.66
N PRO A 537 37.03 32.71 -3.01
CA PRO A 537 36.15 33.58 -3.79
C PRO A 537 35.82 32.96 -5.15
N ILE A 538 34.54 32.85 -5.47
CA ILE A 538 34.04 32.42 -6.79
C ILE A 538 33.83 33.61 -7.73
N GLU A 539 33.55 34.79 -7.16
CA GLU A 539 33.38 36.07 -7.85
C GLU A 539 34.01 37.20 -7.01
N PRO A 540 34.27 38.40 -7.56
CA PRO A 540 34.87 39.50 -6.82
C PRO A 540 34.11 39.85 -5.53
N GLY A 541 34.73 39.58 -4.37
CA GLY A 541 34.14 39.82 -3.06
C GLY A 541 33.00 38.86 -2.65
N ARG A 542 32.84 37.72 -3.34
CA ARG A 542 31.79 36.71 -3.09
C ARG A 542 32.36 35.28 -3.08
N HIS A 543 32.03 34.52 -2.04
CA HIS A 543 32.42 33.10 -1.87
C HIS A 543 31.36 32.12 -2.36
N LEU A 544 30.14 32.61 -2.60
CA LEU A 544 29.01 31.88 -3.19
C LEU A 544 28.46 32.72 -4.35
N THR A 545 27.83 32.08 -5.33
CA THR A 545 26.99 32.74 -6.34
C THR A 545 25.74 31.91 -6.64
N PHE A 546 24.74 32.51 -7.28
CA PHE A 546 23.45 31.86 -7.58
C PHE A 546 23.28 31.59 -9.08
N GLU A 547 22.44 30.60 -9.41
CA GLU A 547 21.97 30.27 -10.76
C GLU A 547 23.15 30.07 -11.75
N PHE A 548 24.17 29.34 -11.31
CA PHE A 548 25.47 29.29 -11.98
C PHE A 548 25.45 28.43 -13.25
N ILE A 549 26.14 28.90 -14.30
CA ILE A 549 26.15 28.31 -15.66
C ILE A 549 27.56 28.11 -16.27
N GLY A 550 28.62 28.43 -15.53
CA GLY A 550 30.01 28.45 -16.03
C GLY A 550 30.30 29.49 -17.13
N SER A 551 31.58 29.72 -17.41
CA SER A 551 32.07 30.70 -18.39
C SER A 551 31.68 30.35 -19.84
N ALA A 552 31.71 29.06 -20.19
CA ALA A 552 31.48 28.55 -21.54
C ALA A 552 30.16 27.79 -21.67
N ASP A 553 29.61 27.73 -22.90
CA ASP A 553 28.39 26.98 -23.21
C ASP A 553 28.69 25.48 -23.44
N VAL A 554 29.08 24.78 -22.38
CA VAL A 554 29.51 23.37 -22.43
C VAL A 554 28.39 22.38 -22.76
N LEU A 555 27.13 22.85 -22.84
CA LEU A 555 25.94 22.05 -23.14
C LEU A 555 25.23 22.45 -24.46
N GLY A 556 25.77 23.42 -25.20
CA GLY A 556 25.17 23.91 -26.46
C GLY A 556 23.76 24.50 -26.28
N GLU A 557 23.54 25.24 -25.20
CA GLU A 557 22.21 25.74 -24.84
C GLU A 557 21.88 27.14 -25.37
N ALA A 558 22.88 27.93 -25.74
CA ALA A 558 22.78 29.34 -26.11
C ALA A 558 21.93 29.59 -27.38
N ARG A 559 20.65 29.92 -27.20
CA ARG A 559 19.74 30.27 -28.30
C ARG A 559 20.02 31.69 -28.80
N GLY A 560 20.82 31.79 -29.86
CA GLY A 560 21.21 33.07 -30.46
C GLY A 560 22.49 33.68 -29.86
N GLY A 561 23.34 32.86 -29.21
CA GLY A 561 24.66 33.27 -28.74
C GLY A 561 24.71 33.94 -27.36
N SER A 562 23.58 34.33 -26.79
CA SER A 562 23.49 34.76 -25.39
C SER A 562 23.08 33.61 -24.46
N ARG A 563 23.55 33.66 -23.22
CA ARG A 563 23.09 32.81 -22.10
C ARG A 563 22.68 33.69 -20.93
N THR A 564 21.72 33.22 -20.15
CA THR A 564 21.21 33.93 -18.98
C THR A 564 21.07 32.92 -17.84
N ARG A 565 21.61 33.27 -16.68
CA ARG A 565 21.45 32.50 -15.44
C ARG A 565 19.97 32.39 -15.08
N GLY A 566 19.50 31.22 -14.64
CA GLY A 566 18.09 30.99 -14.29
C GLY A 566 17.09 31.03 -15.45
N ALA A 567 17.54 31.10 -16.71
CA ALA A 567 16.63 31.15 -17.87
C ALA A 567 17.13 30.39 -19.10
N GLN A 568 16.30 29.48 -19.61
CA GLN A 568 16.45 28.72 -20.87
C GLN A 568 17.71 27.84 -21.04
N ASN A 569 18.60 27.84 -20.06
CA ASN A 569 19.85 27.08 -20.00
C ASN A 569 19.85 26.18 -18.74
N THR A 570 20.84 25.32 -18.56
CA THR A 570 21.09 24.59 -17.30
C THR A 570 21.76 25.55 -16.34
N SER A 571 21.07 25.85 -15.25
CA SER A 571 21.61 26.55 -14.08
C SER A 571 21.58 25.60 -12.89
N VAL A 572 22.49 25.78 -11.94
CA VAL A 572 22.41 25.17 -10.61
C VAL A 572 22.10 26.28 -9.61
N ASP A 573 21.21 26.02 -8.64
CA ASP A 573 20.68 27.06 -7.77
C ASP A 573 21.78 27.90 -7.10
N ALA A 574 22.87 27.28 -6.65
CA ALA A 574 24.05 27.98 -6.17
C ALA A 574 25.38 27.28 -6.52
N ALA A 575 26.50 27.99 -6.44
CA ALA A 575 27.84 27.43 -6.59
C ALA A 575 28.89 28.15 -5.72
N PHE A 576 29.90 27.41 -5.25
CA PHE A 576 31.04 27.96 -4.50
C PHE A 576 32.34 27.21 -4.80
N LEU A 577 33.46 27.92 -4.74
CA LEU A 577 34.80 27.36 -4.96
C LEU A 577 35.46 27.05 -3.60
N TYR A 578 36.21 25.96 -3.48
CA TYR A 578 36.92 25.61 -2.25
C TYR A 578 38.24 24.90 -2.53
N ARG A 579 39.06 24.80 -1.48
CA ARG A 579 40.29 24.02 -1.43
C ARG A 579 40.11 22.85 -0.46
N THR A 580 40.50 21.65 -0.88
CA THR A 580 40.43 20.43 -0.05
C THR A 580 41.48 20.45 1.07
N SER A 581 41.38 19.51 2.01
CA SER A 581 42.42 19.30 3.03
C SER A 581 43.76 18.84 2.42
N GLU A 582 43.74 18.27 1.21
CA GLU A 582 44.93 17.88 0.44
C GLU A 582 45.51 19.03 -0.41
N GLY A 583 44.81 20.18 -0.49
CA GLY A 583 45.28 21.40 -1.18
C GLY A 583 44.76 21.61 -2.61
N GLU A 584 44.02 20.64 -3.15
CA GLU A 584 43.37 20.70 -4.47
C GLU A 584 42.22 21.71 -4.50
N THR A 585 42.00 22.38 -5.63
CA THR A 585 40.87 23.30 -5.82
C THR A 585 39.68 22.54 -6.42
N GLU A 586 38.50 22.61 -5.80
CA GLU A 586 37.27 22.00 -6.30
C GLU A 586 36.11 23.02 -6.37
N LEU A 587 35.17 22.78 -7.28
CA LEU A 587 33.96 23.60 -7.48
C LEU A 587 32.72 22.83 -7.03
N ALA A 588 31.98 23.36 -6.05
CA ALA A 588 30.67 22.83 -5.67
C ALA A 588 29.57 23.44 -6.55
N LEU A 589 28.77 22.59 -7.17
CA LEU A 589 27.51 22.92 -7.84
C LEU A 589 26.36 22.43 -6.96
N VAL A 590 25.56 23.35 -6.41
CA VAL A 590 24.52 23.06 -5.42
C VAL A 590 23.14 23.19 -6.05
N GLU A 591 22.37 22.09 -6.00
CA GLU A 591 20.93 22.06 -6.29
C GLU A 591 20.15 22.07 -4.98
N TRP A 592 19.07 22.85 -4.91
CA TRP A 592 18.22 23.04 -3.73
C TRP A 592 16.79 22.59 -3.99
N LYS A 593 16.37 21.49 -3.35
CA LYS A 593 14.96 21.05 -3.36
C LYS A 593 14.22 21.48 -2.10
N TYR A 594 12.93 21.74 -2.26
CA TYR A 594 12.05 22.11 -1.17
C TYR A 594 10.73 21.35 -1.20
N THR A 595 9.79 21.68 -2.11
CA THR A 595 8.44 21.08 -2.13
C THR A 595 8.03 20.55 -3.51
N GLU A 596 9.01 20.21 -4.36
CA GLU A 596 8.80 19.56 -5.65
C GLU A 596 8.22 18.13 -5.49
N ASP A 597 7.36 17.72 -6.42
CA ASP A 597 6.83 16.36 -6.52
C ASP A 597 6.94 15.86 -7.97
N TYR A 598 7.68 14.76 -8.16
CA TYR A 598 7.99 14.17 -9.46
C TYR A 598 7.14 12.94 -9.79
N ARG A 599 6.35 12.42 -8.84
CA ARG A 599 5.76 11.07 -8.91
C ARG A 599 4.62 10.92 -9.91
N ARG A 600 4.07 12.02 -10.41
CA ARG A 600 3.08 12.00 -11.52
C ARG A 600 3.75 11.89 -12.90
N GLY A 601 5.07 11.90 -12.96
CA GLY A 601 5.85 11.98 -14.19
C GLY A 601 5.65 13.31 -14.92
N ARG A 602 6.31 13.44 -16.08
CA ARG A 602 5.98 14.44 -17.08
C ARG A 602 5.09 13.79 -18.14
N PRO A 603 3.94 14.38 -18.54
CA PRO A 603 3.17 13.90 -19.69
C PRO A 603 4.05 13.86 -20.94
N ALA A 604 4.00 12.76 -21.70
CA ALA A 604 4.81 12.59 -22.90
C ALA A 604 4.53 13.72 -23.91
N ASP A 605 5.59 14.39 -24.37
CA ASP A 605 5.51 15.55 -25.25
C ASP A 605 6.66 15.46 -26.27
N PRO A 606 6.45 14.66 -27.34
CA PRO A 606 7.50 14.26 -28.27
C PRO A 606 8.21 15.42 -28.97
N VAL A 607 7.55 16.58 -29.09
CA VAL A 607 8.14 17.77 -29.72
C VAL A 607 9.27 18.32 -28.83
N LYS A 608 9.06 18.46 -27.51
CA LYS A 608 10.16 18.85 -26.62
C LYS A 608 11.18 17.73 -26.44
N ASP A 609 10.75 16.47 -26.44
CA ASP A 609 11.68 15.35 -26.24
C ASP A 609 12.59 15.10 -27.46
N ALA A 610 12.13 15.37 -28.68
CA ALA A 610 13.00 15.44 -29.86
C ALA A 610 14.07 16.54 -29.74
N VAL A 611 13.68 17.74 -29.28
CA VAL A 611 14.62 18.86 -29.04
C VAL A 611 15.62 18.53 -27.91
N ARG A 612 15.16 17.85 -26.85
CA ARG A 612 16.02 17.35 -25.76
C ARG A 612 17.00 16.29 -26.27
N ARG A 613 16.57 15.34 -27.10
CA ARG A 613 17.45 14.33 -27.72
C ARG A 613 18.50 14.99 -28.60
N GLN A 614 18.10 15.89 -29.50
CA GLN A 614 19.03 16.65 -30.35
C GLN A 614 20.09 17.38 -29.53
N ARG A 615 19.71 17.98 -28.39
CA ARG A 615 20.61 18.74 -27.53
C ARG A 615 21.55 17.86 -26.69
N TYR A 616 21.06 16.84 -26.00
CA TYR A 616 21.85 16.13 -24.97
C TYR A 616 22.31 14.72 -25.35
N HIS A 617 21.74 14.05 -26.36
CA HIS A 617 22.09 12.65 -26.63
C HIS A 617 23.57 12.45 -26.98
N HIS A 618 24.21 13.42 -27.64
CA HIS A 618 25.63 13.35 -27.98
C HIS A 618 26.56 13.57 -26.76
N LEU A 619 26.06 14.20 -25.70
CA LEU A 619 26.78 14.39 -24.43
C LEU A 619 26.52 13.22 -23.47
N TRP A 620 25.30 12.65 -23.50
CA TRP A 620 24.95 11.43 -22.77
C TRP A 620 25.70 10.20 -23.31
N ALA A 621 25.86 10.10 -24.64
CA ALA A 621 26.55 8.99 -25.32
C ALA A 621 28.06 9.24 -25.56
N ALA A 622 28.69 10.18 -24.86
CA ALA A 622 30.13 10.41 -24.97
C ALA A 622 30.92 9.30 -24.23
N ASP A 623 31.97 8.75 -24.84
CA ASP A 623 32.77 7.64 -24.28
C ASP A 623 33.51 8.02 -22.98
N ASP A 624 33.84 9.31 -22.81
CA ASP A 624 34.41 9.91 -21.62
C ASP A 624 33.36 10.54 -20.67
N GLY A 625 32.08 10.43 -21.03
CA GLY A 625 30.96 11.05 -20.33
C GLY A 625 30.69 10.50 -18.92
N PRO A 626 30.06 11.28 -18.04
CA PRO A 626 29.92 10.95 -16.62
C PRO A 626 28.73 10.01 -16.31
N LEU A 627 28.16 9.33 -17.31
CA LEU A 627 26.87 8.62 -17.20
C LEU A 627 26.98 7.15 -17.63
N ARG A 628 26.32 6.27 -16.88
CA ARG A 628 26.19 4.83 -17.17
C ARG A 628 25.09 4.59 -18.22
N THR A 629 25.44 4.80 -19.49
CA THR A 629 24.56 4.59 -20.66
C THR A 629 24.07 3.14 -20.81
N ASP A 630 24.79 2.20 -20.22
CA ASP A 630 24.48 0.77 -20.15
C ASP A 630 23.41 0.40 -19.10
N VAL A 631 23.06 1.32 -18.19
CA VAL A 631 22.13 1.05 -17.07
C VAL A 631 20.76 1.71 -17.26
N VAL A 632 20.71 2.92 -17.83
CA VAL A 632 19.46 3.70 -17.96
C VAL A 632 19.37 4.29 -19.38
N PRO A 633 18.35 3.92 -20.19
CA PRO A 633 18.11 4.49 -21.51
C PRO A 633 17.99 6.02 -21.51
N PHE A 634 18.36 6.65 -22.62
CA PHE A 634 18.25 8.11 -22.79
C PHE A 634 16.80 8.61 -22.62
N GLU A 635 15.82 7.79 -22.99
CA GLU A 635 14.39 8.10 -22.92
C GLU A 635 13.91 8.28 -21.48
N ASP A 636 14.36 7.39 -20.57
CA ASP A 636 14.04 7.46 -19.15
C ASP A 636 14.74 8.65 -18.48
N MET A 637 15.92 9.03 -18.97
CA MET A 637 16.60 10.28 -18.59
C MET A 637 15.85 11.56 -19.02
N LEU A 638 14.74 11.49 -19.78
CA LEU A 638 13.88 12.65 -20.09
C LEU A 638 12.74 12.87 -19.08
N ALA A 639 12.56 11.96 -18.11
CA ALA A 639 11.67 12.14 -16.97
C ALA A 639 12.31 12.99 -15.87
N GLU A 640 11.52 13.78 -15.15
CA GLU A 640 12.00 14.47 -13.95
C GLU A 640 11.98 13.48 -12.75
N PRO A 641 12.95 13.52 -11.81
CA PRO A 641 14.05 14.49 -11.73
C PRO A 641 15.27 14.13 -12.61
N PHE A 642 15.35 12.92 -13.18
CA PHE A 642 16.53 12.44 -13.92
C PHE A 642 17.02 13.40 -15.01
N TYR A 643 16.11 14.04 -15.75
CA TYR A 643 16.42 15.04 -16.77
C TYR A 643 17.19 16.24 -16.23
N GLN A 644 16.85 16.72 -15.03
CA GLN A 644 17.63 17.74 -14.36
C GLN A 644 18.98 17.20 -13.89
N LEU A 645 19.00 16.02 -13.23
CA LEU A 645 20.24 15.46 -12.66
C LEU A 645 21.28 15.15 -13.77
N MET A 646 20.82 14.61 -14.90
CA MET A 646 21.61 14.38 -16.10
C MET A 646 22.27 15.67 -16.58
N ARG A 647 21.50 16.74 -16.79
CA ARG A 647 22.02 18.03 -17.26
C ARG A 647 23.04 18.63 -16.30
N GLN A 648 22.83 18.49 -15.00
CA GLN A 648 23.75 19.01 -13.98
C GLN A 648 25.04 18.19 -13.89
N GLN A 649 24.96 16.88 -14.05
CA GLN A 649 26.14 16.01 -14.10
C GLN A 649 26.97 16.21 -15.38
N LEU A 650 26.30 16.45 -16.53
CA LEU A 650 26.94 16.85 -17.78
C LEU A 650 27.58 18.24 -17.68
N LEU A 651 26.91 19.21 -17.04
CA LEU A 651 27.47 20.54 -16.74
C LEU A 651 28.74 20.41 -15.90
N ALA A 652 28.69 19.66 -14.80
CA ALA A 652 29.84 19.46 -13.91
C ALA A 652 31.05 18.89 -14.67
N HIS A 653 30.85 17.84 -15.45
CA HIS A 653 31.89 17.22 -16.28
C HIS A 653 32.44 18.19 -17.35
N GLY A 654 31.59 18.95 -18.03
CA GLY A 654 32.01 19.94 -19.02
C GLY A 654 32.81 21.11 -18.43
N LEU A 655 32.60 21.45 -17.15
CA LEU A 655 33.39 22.44 -16.42
C LEU A 655 34.70 21.84 -15.85
N GLU A 656 34.67 20.59 -15.39
CA GLU A 656 35.83 19.82 -14.91
C GLU A 656 36.85 19.63 -16.04
N ALA A 657 36.42 19.16 -17.20
CA ALA A 657 37.25 18.97 -18.39
C ALA A 657 37.89 20.27 -18.94
N ARG A 658 37.44 21.44 -18.47
CA ARG A 658 37.97 22.76 -18.83
C ARG A 658 38.85 23.39 -17.75
N GLY A 659 38.93 22.80 -16.56
CA GLY A 659 39.55 23.45 -15.40
C GLY A 659 38.87 24.79 -15.04
N GLU A 660 37.53 24.85 -15.13
CA GLU A 660 36.76 26.06 -14.84
C GLU A 660 37.12 26.62 -13.45
N LEU A 661 37.45 27.92 -13.37
CA LEU A 661 37.95 28.60 -12.17
C LEU A 661 39.23 27.97 -11.55
N GLY A 662 39.95 27.13 -12.30
CA GLY A 662 41.11 26.39 -11.79
C GLY A 662 40.75 25.15 -10.96
N ALA A 663 39.50 24.68 -10.99
CA ALA A 663 39.09 23.48 -10.29
C ALA A 663 39.64 22.22 -10.96
N SER A 664 40.27 21.33 -10.18
CA SER A 664 40.71 20.00 -10.61
C SER A 664 39.59 18.95 -10.52
N ALA A 665 38.49 19.26 -9.81
CA ALA A 665 37.25 18.51 -9.88
C ALA A 665 35.99 19.35 -9.60
N VAL A 666 34.84 18.92 -10.10
CA VAL A 666 33.53 19.58 -9.93
C VAL A 666 32.53 18.63 -9.27
N ARG A 667 31.93 19.06 -8.16
CA ARG A 667 31.05 18.23 -7.31
C ARG A 667 29.60 18.70 -7.41
N VAL A 668 28.71 17.82 -7.86
CA VAL A 668 27.26 18.05 -7.78
C VAL A 668 26.76 17.65 -6.39
N VAL A 669 26.10 18.59 -5.70
CA VAL A 669 25.56 18.42 -4.34
C VAL A 669 24.07 18.71 -4.36
N HIS A 670 23.25 17.73 -3.98
CA HIS A 670 21.81 17.91 -3.84
C HIS A 670 21.45 18.17 -2.37
N VAL A 671 20.95 19.37 -2.08
CA VAL A 671 20.36 19.71 -0.79
C VAL A 671 18.88 19.36 -0.84
N LEU A 672 18.48 18.40 -0.01
CA LEU A 672 17.13 17.86 0.07
C LEU A 672 16.58 18.09 1.48
N PRO A 673 15.26 18.30 1.66
CA PRO A 673 14.64 18.23 2.98
C PRO A 673 14.79 16.83 3.58
N ARG A 674 14.65 16.73 4.92
CA ARG A 674 14.82 15.47 5.67
C ARG A 674 13.97 14.34 5.05
N PRO A 675 14.52 13.12 4.84
CA PRO A 675 13.91 12.15 3.92
C PRO A 675 12.45 11.78 4.23
N THR A 676 11.55 12.21 3.35
CA THR A 676 10.34 11.46 2.99
C THR A 676 10.62 10.71 1.68
N ALA A 677 9.77 9.75 1.29
CA ALA A 677 10.00 8.87 0.14
C ALA A 677 10.01 9.57 -1.26
N HIS A 678 9.92 10.89 -1.30
CA HIS A 678 9.60 11.71 -2.47
C HIS A 678 10.79 11.94 -3.43
N THR A 679 12.00 11.70 -2.95
CA THR A 679 13.26 11.90 -3.72
C THR A 679 13.86 10.59 -4.24
N ARG A 680 13.27 9.43 -3.92
CA ARG A 680 13.57 8.19 -4.66
C ARG A 680 12.84 8.27 -6.01
N PRO A 681 13.53 8.13 -7.16
CA PRO A 681 12.84 7.94 -8.42
C PRO A 681 12.03 6.64 -8.38
N ALA A 682 10.90 6.61 -9.07
CA ALA A 682 10.28 5.34 -9.44
C ALA A 682 11.21 4.65 -10.44
N SER A 683 11.64 3.43 -10.14
CA SER A 683 12.50 2.65 -11.05
C SER A 683 11.78 2.43 -12.39
N PRO A 684 12.40 2.74 -13.54
CA PRO A 684 12.05 2.09 -14.79
C PRO A 684 12.18 0.57 -14.57
N GLY A 685 11.11 -0.17 -14.78
CA GLY A 685 11.07 -1.59 -14.41
C GLY A 685 11.76 -2.46 -15.45
N THR A 686 12.88 -3.09 -15.09
CA THR A 686 13.55 -4.05 -15.99
C THR A 686 14.23 -5.21 -15.27
N ALA A 687 13.98 -6.40 -15.82
CA ALA A 687 14.84 -7.57 -15.94
C ALA A 687 16.03 -7.75 -14.97
N THR A 688 15.95 -8.85 -14.23
CA THR A 688 17.06 -9.50 -13.53
C THR A 688 18.26 -9.80 -14.44
N THR A 689 19.49 -9.42 -14.03
CA THR A 689 20.64 -10.34 -14.15
C THR A 689 21.84 -10.03 -13.23
N ARG A 690 22.29 -11.09 -12.55
CA ARG A 690 23.64 -11.43 -12.02
C ARG A 690 24.69 -10.37 -11.65
N GLN A 691 25.30 -10.63 -10.49
CA GLN A 691 26.53 -10.03 -9.96
C GLN A 691 27.74 -10.05 -10.91
N ALA A 692 28.56 -8.98 -10.84
CA ALA A 692 29.94 -8.95 -11.32
C ALA A 692 30.85 -8.19 -10.31
N ARG A 693 32.18 -8.34 -10.45
CA ARG A 693 33.19 -7.87 -9.48
C ARG A 693 33.55 -6.37 -9.63
N PRO A 694 34.08 -5.71 -8.57
CA PRO A 694 34.32 -4.26 -8.56
C PRO A 694 35.59 -3.84 -9.32
N SER A 695 35.52 -2.70 -10.02
CA SER A 695 36.65 -2.00 -10.63
C SER A 695 36.59 -0.48 -10.45
N THR A 696 37.66 0.07 -9.85
CA THR A 696 38.20 1.44 -10.04
C THR A 696 37.25 2.62 -10.35
N ARG A 697 36.95 3.39 -9.30
CA ARG A 697 37.07 4.86 -9.23
C ARG A 697 36.42 5.71 -10.35
N SER A 698 35.10 5.83 -10.32
CA SER A 698 34.35 6.96 -10.90
C SER A 698 33.16 7.35 -10.01
N GLY A 699 32.64 8.58 -10.14
CA GLY A 699 31.36 9.08 -9.59
C GLY A 699 31.08 8.88 -8.08
N ARG A 700 31.23 9.94 -7.27
CA ARG A 700 30.62 10.04 -5.93
C ARG A 700 29.72 11.25 -5.83
N GLY A 701 28.40 11.03 -5.87
CA GLY A 701 27.42 11.98 -5.33
C GLY A 701 27.29 11.79 -3.82
N CYS A 702 27.19 12.88 -3.06
CA CYS A 702 27.12 12.86 -1.60
C CYS A 702 25.91 13.66 -1.11
N CYS A 703 25.16 13.14 -0.13
CA CYS A 703 23.95 13.76 0.41
C CYS A 703 24.16 14.31 1.83
N ALA A 704 23.65 15.51 2.10
CA ALA A 704 23.67 16.12 3.43
C ALA A 704 22.47 15.70 4.28
N GLY A 705 22.69 15.40 5.56
CA GLY A 705 21.60 15.14 6.51
C GLY A 705 22.05 15.24 7.98
N PRO A 706 21.25 15.84 8.88
CA PRO A 706 21.55 15.88 10.30
C PRO A 706 21.20 14.55 10.96
N THR A 707 22.18 13.98 11.67
CA THR A 707 22.06 12.81 12.53
C THR A 707 22.75 13.09 13.86
N ASP A 708 22.24 12.47 14.92
CA ASP A 708 22.74 12.60 16.29
C ASP A 708 22.80 11.20 16.96
N SER A 709 23.51 11.10 18.09
CA SER A 709 23.63 9.91 18.96
C SER A 709 24.07 8.57 18.34
N SER A 710 25.38 8.44 18.12
CA SER A 710 26.24 7.28 18.47
C SER A 710 25.71 5.83 18.44
N THR A 711 26.32 4.99 17.59
CA THR A 711 26.95 3.73 18.05
C THR A 711 28.12 3.36 17.12
N TRP A 712 29.16 2.70 17.63
CA TRP A 712 30.43 2.50 16.91
C TRP A 712 30.64 1.05 16.46
N ILE A 713 30.93 0.85 15.16
CA ILE A 713 31.69 -0.30 14.65
C ILE A 713 32.74 0.23 13.67
N ARG A 714 34.02 -0.10 13.91
CA ARG A 714 35.15 0.26 13.03
C ARG A 714 35.51 -0.90 12.09
N PRO A 715 35.58 -0.69 10.77
CA PRO A 715 36.41 -1.50 9.87
C PRO A 715 37.91 -1.19 10.11
N SER A 716 38.78 -2.18 9.88
CA SER A 716 40.23 -2.06 10.11
C SER A 716 40.98 -1.40 8.94
N SER A 717 42.03 -0.65 9.25
CA SER A 717 42.95 -0.07 8.27
C SER A 717 44.02 -1.09 7.85
N ALA A 718 44.08 -1.40 6.55
CA ALA A 718 45.05 -2.34 5.97
C ALA A 718 46.36 -1.64 5.57
N THR A 719 47.25 -1.39 6.54
CA THR A 719 48.56 -0.75 6.28
C THR A 719 49.59 -1.77 5.78
N ARG A 720 50.13 -1.60 4.57
CA ARG A 720 51.24 -2.41 4.05
C ARG A 720 52.52 -2.21 4.88
N ARG A 721 53.16 -3.29 5.31
CA ARG A 721 54.63 -3.37 5.52
C ARG A 721 55.13 -4.80 5.27
N SER A 722 56.41 -4.91 4.96
CA SER A 722 57.15 -6.14 4.63
C SER A 722 58.65 -5.86 4.89
N PRO A 723 59.54 -6.86 4.98
CA PRO A 723 59.53 -7.98 5.92
C PRO A 723 60.85 -8.07 6.72
N ARG A 724 60.95 -8.92 7.77
CA ARG A 724 62.15 -9.72 8.12
C ARG A 724 62.03 -10.54 9.43
N THR A 725 62.76 -11.67 9.48
CA THR A 725 63.41 -12.34 10.64
C THR A 725 62.59 -12.53 11.93
N SER A 726 62.15 -13.76 12.26
CA SER A 726 62.82 -14.75 13.14
C SER A 726 62.66 -14.47 14.65
N THR A 727 62.46 -15.43 15.57
CA THR A 727 62.75 -16.88 15.57
C THR A 727 61.66 -17.71 16.28
N SER A 728 61.70 -19.04 16.11
CA SER A 728 61.11 -20.07 17.00
C SER A 728 62.01 -20.26 18.25
N PRO A 729 61.81 -21.25 19.18
CA PRO A 729 60.80 -22.33 19.26
C PRO A 729 60.19 -22.59 20.66
N ALA A 730 59.41 -23.69 20.77
CA ALA A 730 59.15 -24.50 21.99
C ALA A 730 58.30 -23.86 23.12
N THR A 731 57.50 -24.57 23.94
CA THR A 731 56.95 -25.96 23.96
C THR A 731 55.67 -25.95 24.87
N GLU A 732 55.02 -26.98 25.46
CA GLU A 732 55.29 -28.41 25.77
C GLU A 732 53.95 -29.22 25.97
N GLU A 733 54.07 -30.40 26.56
CA GLU A 733 53.15 -31.44 27.07
C GLU A 733 52.03 -31.03 28.09
N ALA A 734 51.09 -31.90 28.55
CA ALA A 734 50.45 -33.14 28.03
C ALA A 734 49.39 -33.72 29.03
N SER A 735 48.66 -34.77 28.62
CA SER A 735 48.08 -35.89 29.46
C SER A 735 46.93 -35.62 30.46
N ARG A 736 45.76 -36.29 30.29
CA ARG A 736 45.24 -37.51 31.03
C ARG A 736 44.16 -37.13 32.08
N ASP A 737 43.21 -37.95 32.54
CA ASP A 737 42.78 -39.34 32.22
C ASP A 737 41.26 -39.52 32.59
N GLY A 738 40.65 -40.70 32.35
CA GLY A 738 39.29 -41.08 32.82
C GLY A 738 39.27 -41.71 34.24
N PRO A 739 38.38 -42.69 34.60
CA PRO A 739 37.35 -43.34 33.75
C PRO A 739 36.04 -43.91 34.44
N ASP A 740 35.16 -44.54 33.63
CA ASP A 740 34.39 -45.80 33.87
C ASP A 740 33.03 -45.88 34.65
N ARG A 741 32.20 -46.87 34.22
CA ARG A 741 31.00 -47.57 34.81
C ARG A 741 29.61 -46.89 34.84
N GLY A 742 28.49 -47.61 34.59
CA GLY A 742 28.33 -48.97 34.02
C GLY A 742 26.96 -49.68 34.30
N GLY A 743 26.43 -50.44 33.32
CA GLY A 743 25.24 -51.34 33.42
C GLY A 743 23.95 -50.75 32.80
N ARG A 744 23.24 -51.33 31.80
CA ARG A 744 22.75 -52.69 31.41
C ARG A 744 21.36 -53.06 31.96
N GLY A 745 20.39 -53.26 31.06
CA GLY A 745 19.09 -53.91 31.31
C GLY A 745 18.26 -54.05 30.02
N LEU A 746 17.71 -55.25 29.77
CA LEU A 746 16.83 -55.59 28.62
C LEU A 746 15.74 -56.55 29.11
N CYS A 747 14.50 -56.44 28.59
CA CYS A 747 13.70 -57.55 28.00
C CYS A 747 12.18 -57.30 27.90
N THR A 748 11.62 -57.68 26.74
CA THR A 748 10.31 -58.34 26.47
C THR A 748 8.96 -57.77 26.98
N SER A 749 7.99 -57.71 26.06
CA SER A 749 6.53 -57.59 26.29
C SER A 749 5.89 -58.88 26.86
N PRO A 750 4.60 -58.87 27.26
CA PRO A 750 3.56 -59.31 26.32
C PRO A 750 2.18 -58.60 26.42
N LEU A 751 1.26 -59.01 25.55
CA LEU A 751 -0.15 -58.60 25.41
C LEU A 751 -1.01 -58.74 26.67
N HIS A 752 -2.04 -57.89 26.82
CA HIS A 752 -3.39 -58.31 27.24
C HIS A 752 -4.48 -57.28 26.88
N SER A 753 -5.75 -57.71 26.84
CA SER A 753 -6.93 -56.86 26.60
C SER A 753 -8.06 -57.18 27.57
N PRO A 754 -8.86 -56.18 27.96
CA PRO A 754 -10.30 -56.36 28.21
C PRO A 754 -11.11 -55.41 27.29
N ARG A 755 -12.11 -55.88 26.53
CA ARG A 755 -13.44 -56.41 26.92
C ARG A 755 -14.37 -55.39 27.59
N TRP A 756 -15.53 -55.23 26.96
CA TRP A 756 -16.71 -54.48 27.42
C TRP A 756 -17.37 -55.10 28.66
N PRO A 757 -18.12 -54.30 29.44
CA PRO A 757 -19.40 -54.70 30.02
C PRO A 757 -20.60 -54.26 29.15
N ARG A 758 -21.72 -54.97 29.28
CA ARG A 758 -23.05 -54.66 28.71
C ARG A 758 -24.09 -54.73 29.84
N THR A 759 -25.32 -54.26 29.59
CA THR A 759 -26.47 -54.21 30.54
C THR A 759 -26.31 -53.16 31.65
N SER A 760 -27.35 -52.63 32.31
CA SER A 760 -28.81 -52.92 32.34
C SER A 760 -29.60 -51.60 32.51
N SER A 761 -30.43 -51.15 31.57
CA SER A 761 -31.87 -51.48 31.38
C SER A 761 -32.85 -50.97 32.46
N SER A 762 -33.49 -49.82 32.19
CA SER A 762 -34.84 -49.44 32.64
C SER A 762 -35.30 -48.19 31.87
N SER A 763 -36.58 -47.89 31.59
CA SER A 763 -37.79 -48.63 31.18
C SER A 763 -39.01 -47.79 31.57
N CYS A 764 -39.94 -47.54 30.64
CA CYS A 764 -41.22 -46.83 30.83
C CYS A 764 -41.10 -45.30 31.10
N THR A 765 -42.10 -44.47 30.79
CA THR A 765 -43.49 -44.75 30.37
C THR A 765 -43.93 -43.84 29.21
N ALA A 766 -44.92 -44.25 28.43
CA ALA A 766 -45.47 -43.48 27.31
C ALA A 766 -46.51 -42.42 27.72
N GLY A 767 -46.73 -41.42 26.87
CA GLY A 767 -47.75 -40.37 27.03
C GLY A 767 -48.37 -39.96 25.69
N THR A 768 -49.25 -40.79 25.13
CA THR A 768 -49.96 -40.50 23.87
C THR A 768 -51.27 -39.74 24.11
N SER A 769 -51.52 -38.70 23.31
CA SER A 769 -52.89 -38.23 23.05
C SER A 769 -53.05 -37.79 21.60
N ARG A 770 -54.24 -38.05 21.03
CA ARG A 770 -54.70 -37.61 19.71
C ARG A 770 -56.05 -36.92 19.92
N PHE A 771 -56.40 -35.90 19.14
CA PHE A 771 -57.76 -35.47 18.68
C PHE A 771 -57.63 -34.01 18.18
N ALA A 772 -58.25 -33.52 17.10
CA ALA A 772 -58.74 -34.16 15.86
C ALA A 772 -59.00 -33.07 14.78
N HIS A 773 -59.37 -33.49 13.57
CA HIS A 773 -59.67 -32.64 12.40
C HIS A 773 -60.73 -31.54 12.64
N ARG A 774 -60.59 -30.43 11.90
CA ARG A 774 -61.66 -29.93 11.03
C ARG A 774 -61.14 -29.64 9.62
N LEU A 775 -62.00 -29.84 8.62
CA LEU A 775 -61.77 -29.57 7.20
C LEU A 775 -62.71 -28.45 6.74
N ALA A 776 -62.22 -27.56 5.88
CA ALA A 776 -63.05 -26.74 4.98
C ALA A 776 -62.16 -26.14 3.86
N GLU A 777 -62.38 -26.58 2.62
CA GLU A 777 -61.82 -25.96 1.40
C GLU A 777 -62.89 -25.04 0.73
N PRO A 778 -62.78 -24.62 -0.55
CA PRO A 778 -61.87 -23.57 -1.01
C PRO A 778 -62.60 -22.46 -1.80
N ARG A 779 -61.97 -21.29 -2.00
CA ARG A 779 -62.32 -20.40 -3.13
C ARG A 779 -61.10 -19.75 -3.83
N ARG A 780 -61.07 -19.97 -5.14
CA ARG A 780 -60.39 -19.29 -6.26
C ARG A 780 -61.44 -19.26 -7.41
N PRO A 781 -61.25 -18.61 -8.60
CA PRO A 781 -59.99 -18.19 -9.23
C PRO A 781 -60.03 -16.79 -9.93
N LEU A 782 -58.97 -16.54 -10.73
CA LEU A 782 -58.81 -15.51 -11.78
C LEU A 782 -58.46 -14.08 -11.30
N ALA A 783 -57.75 -13.26 -12.09
CA ALA A 783 -57.30 -13.46 -13.49
C ALA A 783 -55.76 -13.36 -13.65
N ALA A 784 -55.26 -13.68 -14.85
CA ALA A 784 -53.84 -13.63 -15.21
C ALA A 784 -53.51 -12.41 -16.09
N TYR A 785 -52.23 -12.03 -16.15
CA TYR A 785 -51.66 -11.29 -17.28
C TYR A 785 -50.26 -11.84 -17.60
N SER A 786 -49.90 -11.81 -18.88
CA SER A 786 -48.62 -12.29 -19.42
C SER A 786 -47.91 -11.18 -20.21
N PRO A 787 -46.59 -11.27 -20.45
CA PRO A 787 -45.79 -10.15 -20.95
C PRO A 787 -45.87 -9.97 -22.48
N GLN A 788 -45.50 -8.78 -22.95
CA GLN A 788 -45.13 -8.51 -24.35
C GLN A 788 -43.84 -7.69 -24.44
N ALA A 789 -43.19 -7.76 -25.61
CA ALA A 789 -41.84 -7.28 -25.90
C ALA A 789 -41.85 -6.01 -26.80
N PRO A 790 -40.71 -5.34 -27.06
CA PRO A 790 -40.69 -3.93 -27.50
C PRO A 790 -40.43 -3.69 -29.00
N ALA A 791 -40.84 -2.50 -29.50
CA ALA A 791 -40.39 -1.82 -30.73
C ALA A 791 -41.08 -0.42 -30.83
N PRO A 792 -40.70 0.51 -31.74
CA PRO A 792 -39.47 0.67 -32.53
C PRO A 792 -38.84 2.11 -32.43
N LEU A 793 -37.78 2.33 -33.23
CA LEU A 793 -37.12 3.62 -33.49
C LEU A 793 -38.03 4.72 -34.12
N ARG A 794 -37.65 5.99 -33.93
CA ARG A 794 -37.83 7.06 -34.93
C ARG A 794 -36.61 8.00 -34.97
N GLN A 795 -36.36 8.60 -36.14
CA GLN A 795 -35.25 9.51 -36.44
C GLN A 795 -35.74 10.94 -36.73
N SER A 796 -34.78 11.85 -36.95
CA SER A 796 -34.93 13.28 -37.31
C SER A 796 -35.34 14.20 -36.13
N SER A 797 -34.96 15.47 -36.11
CA SER A 797 -34.48 16.34 -37.22
C SER A 797 -33.15 17.06 -36.95
N ARG A 798 -32.68 17.83 -37.95
CA ARG A 798 -31.45 18.64 -37.93
C ARG A 798 -31.77 20.10 -37.54
N THR A 799 -30.85 20.74 -36.82
CA THR A 799 -30.54 22.18 -36.96
C THR A 799 -29.03 22.38 -36.79
N ALA A 800 -28.48 23.42 -37.41
CA ALA A 800 -27.03 23.65 -37.45
C ALA A 800 -26.68 25.14 -37.44
N GLY A 801 -25.56 25.47 -36.79
CA GLY A 801 -24.95 26.80 -36.78
C GLY A 801 -24.57 27.27 -35.36
N ARG A 802 -23.58 28.15 -35.18
CA ARG A 802 -22.50 28.58 -36.10
C ARG A 802 -21.48 29.38 -35.27
N LYS A 803 -20.18 29.05 -35.37
CA LYS A 803 -18.96 29.83 -35.05
C LYS A 803 -18.91 30.72 -33.76
N SER A 804 -17.79 30.53 -33.05
CA SER A 804 -16.86 31.52 -32.46
C SER A 804 -17.08 33.04 -32.68
N PRO A 805 -16.59 33.92 -31.76
CA PRO A 805 -15.32 33.80 -31.01
C PRO A 805 -15.20 32.63 -30.03
#